data_AF-A0A7W9JIK4-F1
#
_entry.id   AF-A0A7W9JIK4-F1
#
_cell.length_a   1.000
_cell.length_b   1.000
_cell.length_c   1.000
_cell.angle_alpha   90.00
_cell.angle_beta   90.00
_cell.angle_gamma   90.00
#
_symmetry.space_group_name_H-M   'P 1'
#
loop_
_entity.id
_entity.type
_entity.pdbx_description
1 polymer ?
#
loop_
_entity_poly.entity_id
_entity_poly.type
_entity_poly.pdbx_seq_one_letter_code
_entity_poly.pdbx_strand_id
1 'polypeptide(L)'
;MRWTVRILGGRTPETWRVSPLPRDPTLRDRAVRERAPGRSLRAVASGPGSVTYAPWGGAEPAPGPELSVVTERGPDGGRLAPLTGGGVSVGRGRARLLLDDPAAPSRPTRLRLAAAGLHVEGAVEGAPRLWDGRRPHRIGRTTLGLVRGPQPPLPPPSLPAPPCVDLGSPPAGQSLAIPLLTAAAPLVIGVALVLVMRNPIFLLFGLLSVAVALTMLGLQRRARMRHAALLAERAAAVTAHRASADLSPGDVARAVRARTPDRFGLTGAAEGPATLSWGLGMGALGLSRDDPDQAWVAAVTARREALTVPSPAARTVVLGPPREAAGVCRWVVFQLLRHAVAAGACLVVESGGSRRCWWAGGTGGALLVTAPADAALEAAWTAWTAGIGGAPGERTGAQPARIDFTGADCAPGETVVDLRGGMLTDPGQEQRITGLEADGIAPATIAGWAAELADDVVDLGLLPTDAGAGALFPPADVGTRDAVDALRVSLEAGSDGGPGALALDLAADGPHLLLAGTTGSGKSDLLLSLLLGVAAHHPAAEAAFLLLDFKGGASFGPLAALPHTMSLETNHVGAASLRALNAIRAELHRREALFAEAGVSDYPAFRRRHPEAALPRLVVAVDELRVLVDDHPDAAAVLQRLAATGRSLGFHLVLATQRATGAVGSDLRSNLGSTIALRTATEQESWDLVGTAAAARLDPRRPGSAILSTAGREPVPFRASRWAVDGGAPVWRRLGEAAEAPAAAPWEAVVAQLAERYAAGRWLTPPPVVTPALPERWVPDRTRRAGATALALLDDAAHGRHRPWRWAPGGGGRAAWIVEPAGGRAEALAAVLEVAVRGGAPVVVLDGTGEAAAIAAPEGVRLLRPDEEGAGEHAAACLRELAAAGGTAVLTGWTTWAGLRLGESYRTLEEDAQGWLGGREAAGLRVAAFGGRELATSRLLLHLPHRFYVPAGTSAEHRLVWPRLAEVEPLPGRAVHVSPDVPEPGLPCQLASPGARRSGAVDAASTL
;
A
#
# COMPACT_ATOMS: atom_id res chain seq x y z
N MET A 1 -24.93 -58.32 -11.45
CA MET A 1 -24.54 -57.03 -10.84
C MET A 1 -24.20 -56.08 -11.98
N ARG A 2 -24.90 -54.94 -12.11
CA ARG A 2 -24.53 -53.87 -13.04
C ARG A 2 -23.38 -53.09 -12.41
N TRP A 3 -22.28 -52.92 -13.14
CA TRP A 3 -21.10 -52.18 -12.65
C TRP A 3 -20.95 -50.86 -13.40
N THR A 4 -20.45 -49.86 -12.71
CA THR A 4 -20.18 -48.53 -13.28
C THR A 4 -18.68 -48.28 -13.34
N VAL A 5 -18.14 -48.05 -14.54
CA VAL A 5 -16.74 -47.67 -14.76
C VAL A 5 -16.69 -46.18 -15.03
N ARG A 6 -15.87 -45.44 -14.28
CA ARG A 6 -15.77 -43.97 -14.39
C ARG A 6 -14.33 -43.56 -14.65
N ILE A 7 -14.10 -42.77 -15.71
CA ILE A 7 -12.77 -42.25 -16.05
C ILE A 7 -12.73 -40.75 -15.75
N LEU A 8 -11.84 -40.34 -14.85
CA LEU A 8 -11.64 -38.94 -14.45
C LEU A 8 -10.49 -38.31 -15.25
N GLY A 9 -10.50 -37.00 -15.50
CA GLY A 9 -9.34 -36.27 -16.07
C GLY A 9 -9.35 -36.04 -17.60
N GLY A 10 -10.43 -36.37 -18.31
CA GLY A 10 -10.69 -35.85 -19.66
C GLY A 10 -11.52 -34.57 -19.64
N ARG A 11 -11.58 -33.83 -20.75
CA ARG A 11 -12.46 -32.64 -20.92
C ARG A 11 -13.95 -32.94 -20.61
N THR A 12 -14.36 -34.21 -20.68
CA THR A 12 -15.65 -34.72 -20.23
C THR A 12 -15.44 -36.04 -19.46
N PRO A 13 -16.02 -36.22 -18.26
CA PRO A 13 -15.94 -37.48 -17.53
C PRO A 13 -16.84 -38.54 -18.19
N GLU A 14 -16.23 -39.62 -18.68
CA GLU A 14 -16.97 -40.73 -19.29
C GLU A 14 -17.37 -41.76 -18.23
N THR A 15 -18.62 -42.23 -18.31
CA THR A 15 -19.17 -43.24 -17.41
C THR A 15 -19.80 -44.36 -18.23
N TRP A 16 -19.33 -45.59 -18.04
CA TRP A 16 -19.86 -46.77 -18.71
C TRP A 16 -20.56 -47.69 -17.74
N ARG A 17 -21.74 -48.19 -18.13
CA ARG A 17 -22.39 -49.30 -17.44
C ARG A 17 -22.02 -50.59 -18.13
N VAL A 18 -21.40 -51.51 -17.40
CA VAL A 18 -20.91 -52.78 -17.96
C VAL A 18 -21.51 -53.96 -17.20
N SER A 19 -21.90 -54.99 -17.93
CA SER A 19 -22.43 -56.25 -17.38
C SER A 19 -22.13 -57.41 -18.33
N PRO A 20 -21.48 -58.52 -17.88
CA PRO A 20 -20.78 -58.69 -16.60
C PRO A 20 -19.29 -58.27 -16.68
N LEU A 21 -18.74 -57.74 -15.59
CA LEU A 21 -17.29 -57.54 -15.44
C LEU A 21 -16.67 -58.82 -14.81
N PRO A 22 -15.46 -59.26 -15.22
CA PRO A 22 -14.78 -60.41 -14.59
C PRO A 22 -14.64 -60.21 -13.08
N ARG A 23 -14.57 -61.28 -12.26
CA ARG A 23 -14.34 -61.11 -10.81
C ARG A 23 -12.89 -60.80 -10.45
N ASP A 24 -11.96 -61.19 -11.31
CA ASP A 24 -10.53 -60.98 -11.14
C ASP A 24 -10.13 -59.51 -11.45
N PRO A 25 -9.52 -58.77 -10.51
CA PRO A 25 -9.07 -57.38 -10.70
C PRO A 25 -8.19 -57.17 -11.94
N THR A 26 -7.32 -58.12 -12.26
CA THR A 26 -6.40 -58.00 -13.40
C THR A 26 -7.12 -58.11 -14.74
N LEU A 27 -8.11 -59.02 -14.83
CA LEU A 27 -8.97 -59.15 -16.01
C LEU A 27 -9.97 -57.98 -16.13
N ARG A 28 -10.43 -57.41 -15.00
CA ARG A 28 -11.24 -56.18 -14.97
C ARG A 28 -10.49 -55.00 -15.57
N ASP A 29 -9.24 -54.79 -15.15
CA ASP A 29 -8.38 -53.70 -15.65
C ASP A 29 -8.08 -53.84 -17.14
N ARG A 30 -7.83 -55.07 -17.61
CA ARG A 30 -7.60 -55.35 -19.03
C ARG A 30 -8.83 -55.04 -19.89
N ALA A 31 -10.01 -55.50 -19.49
CA ALA A 31 -11.27 -55.28 -20.22
C ALA A 31 -11.66 -53.79 -20.33
N VAL A 32 -11.31 -52.97 -19.33
CA VAL A 32 -11.52 -51.51 -19.37
C VAL A 32 -10.52 -50.83 -20.32
N ARG A 33 -9.25 -51.25 -20.32
CA ARG A 33 -8.22 -50.71 -21.22
C ARG A 33 -8.48 -51.04 -22.69
N GLU A 34 -8.99 -52.23 -22.99
CA GLU A 34 -9.36 -52.64 -24.37
C GLU A 34 -10.53 -51.82 -24.95
N ARG A 35 -11.40 -51.25 -24.10
CA ARG A 35 -12.53 -50.39 -24.53
C ARG A 35 -12.20 -48.90 -24.58
N ALA A 36 -11.04 -48.48 -24.09
CA ALA A 36 -10.58 -47.10 -24.02
C ALA A 36 -9.33 -46.88 -24.91
N PRO A 37 -9.44 -46.95 -26.25
CA PRO A 37 -8.28 -46.86 -27.13
C PRO A 37 -7.58 -45.50 -26.99
N GLY A 38 -6.28 -45.52 -26.69
CA GLY A 38 -5.41 -44.34 -26.76
C GLY A 38 -5.07 -43.64 -25.44
N ARG A 39 -5.47 -44.13 -24.25
CA ARG A 39 -5.06 -43.54 -22.96
C ARG A 39 -4.54 -44.58 -21.97
N SER A 40 -3.35 -44.36 -21.42
CA SER A 40 -2.82 -45.13 -20.30
C SER A 40 -3.62 -44.80 -19.03
N LEU A 41 -4.31 -45.78 -18.44
CA LEU A 41 -5.18 -45.60 -17.27
C LEU A 41 -4.59 -46.29 -16.02
N ARG A 42 -4.82 -45.72 -14.84
CA ARG A 42 -4.53 -46.33 -13.52
C ARG A 42 -5.80 -46.35 -12.68
N ALA A 43 -6.08 -47.49 -12.04
CA ALA A 43 -7.18 -47.60 -11.08
C ALA A 43 -6.85 -46.76 -9.84
N VAL A 44 -7.78 -45.87 -9.46
CA VAL A 44 -7.61 -44.95 -8.33
C VAL A 44 -8.61 -45.22 -7.19
N ALA A 45 -9.74 -45.87 -7.48
CA ALA A 45 -10.66 -46.35 -6.45
C ALA A 45 -11.45 -47.57 -6.93
N SER A 46 -11.73 -48.51 -6.02
CA SER A 46 -12.61 -49.65 -6.28
C SER A 46 -13.60 -49.83 -5.12
N GLY A 47 -14.89 -49.96 -5.45
CA GLY A 47 -15.96 -50.18 -4.49
C GLY A 47 -16.91 -51.31 -4.93
N PRO A 48 -17.87 -51.71 -4.08
CA PRO A 48 -18.85 -52.72 -4.44
C PRO A 48 -19.79 -52.19 -5.54
N GLY A 49 -19.50 -52.50 -6.80
CA GLY A 49 -20.31 -52.09 -7.95
C GLY A 49 -19.73 -50.96 -8.81
N SER A 50 -18.56 -50.40 -8.48
CA SER A 50 -17.91 -49.36 -9.29
C SER A 50 -16.38 -49.41 -9.23
N VAL A 51 -15.75 -49.02 -10.34
CA VAL A 51 -14.29 -48.87 -10.43
C VAL A 51 -13.98 -47.56 -11.14
N THR A 52 -13.11 -46.75 -10.54
CA THR A 52 -12.73 -45.44 -11.06
C THR A 52 -11.28 -45.47 -11.53
N TYR A 53 -11.05 -45.01 -12.76
CA TYR A 53 -9.74 -44.90 -13.38
C TYR A 53 -9.40 -43.43 -13.63
N ALA A 54 -8.11 -43.11 -13.61
CA ALA A 54 -7.56 -41.82 -14.03
C ALA A 54 -6.47 -42.03 -15.09
N PRO A 55 -6.26 -41.09 -16.03
CA PRO A 55 -5.14 -41.14 -16.96
C PRO A 55 -3.83 -41.02 -16.18
N TRP A 56 -2.83 -41.77 -16.63
CA TRP A 56 -1.49 -41.70 -16.07
C TRP A 56 -0.93 -40.28 -16.29
N GLY A 57 -0.73 -39.53 -15.20
CA GLY A 57 -0.28 -38.14 -15.24
C GLY A 57 -1.35 -37.06 -14.96
N GLY A 58 -2.61 -37.44 -14.72
CA GLY A 58 -3.60 -36.51 -14.17
C GLY A 58 -3.35 -36.29 -12.68
N ALA A 59 -3.13 -35.04 -12.27
CA ALA A 59 -2.89 -34.66 -10.87
C ALA A 59 -3.92 -35.31 -9.93
N GLU A 60 -3.45 -35.96 -8.87
CA GLU A 60 -4.32 -36.43 -7.80
C GLU A 60 -5.12 -35.24 -7.26
N PRO A 61 -6.46 -35.32 -7.14
CA PRO A 61 -7.18 -34.32 -6.39
C PRO A 61 -6.80 -34.50 -4.92
N ALA A 62 -6.00 -33.56 -4.40
CA ALA A 62 -5.65 -33.55 -2.98
C ALA A 62 -6.95 -33.51 -2.14
N PRO A 63 -7.17 -34.44 -1.21
CA PRO A 63 -8.28 -34.35 -0.27
C PRO A 63 -7.95 -33.25 0.76
N GLY A 64 -8.55 -32.07 0.62
CA GLY A 64 -8.44 -31.00 1.63
C GLY A 64 -9.23 -31.36 2.91
N PRO A 65 -8.85 -30.82 4.10
CA PRO A 65 -9.60 -31.06 5.33
C PRO A 65 -10.91 -30.27 5.25
N GLU A 66 -12.05 -30.97 5.22
CA GLU A 66 -13.31 -30.40 4.76
C GLU A 66 -14.02 -29.40 5.70
N LEU A 67 -13.52 -29.00 6.87
CA LEU A 67 -14.27 -28.17 7.82
C LEU A 67 -13.70 -26.74 7.97
N SER A 68 -14.53 -25.72 7.75
CA SER A 68 -14.18 -24.29 7.91
C SER A 68 -15.16 -23.56 8.81
N VAL A 69 -14.68 -22.50 9.47
CA VAL A 69 -15.51 -21.54 10.21
C VAL A 69 -15.79 -20.36 9.29
N VAL A 70 -17.06 -19.96 9.20
CA VAL A 70 -17.52 -18.78 8.45
C VAL A 70 -18.10 -17.76 9.43
N THR A 71 -17.81 -16.46 9.24
CA THR A 71 -18.58 -15.40 9.90
C THR A 71 -19.85 -15.17 9.10
N GLU A 72 -20.99 -15.63 9.60
CA GLU A 72 -22.24 -15.64 8.84
C GLU A 72 -22.86 -14.25 8.75
N ARG A 73 -22.99 -13.57 9.89
CA ARG A 73 -23.70 -12.29 10.04
C ARG A 73 -23.12 -11.41 11.12
N GLY A 74 -23.44 -10.12 11.08
CA GLY A 74 -23.05 -9.10 12.04
C GLY A 74 -22.25 -7.95 11.41
N PRO A 75 -21.68 -7.05 12.23
CA PRO A 75 -20.98 -5.84 11.75
C PRO A 75 -19.75 -6.11 10.87
N ASP A 76 -19.16 -7.31 10.97
CA ASP A 76 -18.05 -7.80 10.13
C ASP A 76 -18.27 -9.28 9.74
N GLY A 77 -19.26 -9.50 8.88
CA GLY A 77 -19.57 -10.80 8.29
C GLY A 77 -18.70 -11.14 7.07
N GLY A 78 -18.79 -12.39 6.60
CA GLY A 78 -18.24 -12.78 5.30
C GLY A 78 -16.80 -13.30 5.27
N ARG A 79 -16.21 -13.64 6.41
CA ARG A 79 -14.84 -14.18 6.48
C ARG A 79 -14.84 -15.70 6.66
N LEU A 80 -13.86 -16.37 6.08
CA LEU A 80 -13.68 -17.81 6.17
C LEU A 80 -12.30 -18.16 6.74
N ALA A 81 -12.27 -19.15 7.62
CA ALA A 81 -11.01 -19.71 8.12
C ALA A 81 -11.08 -21.25 8.17
N PRO A 82 -10.10 -21.97 7.62
CA PRO A 82 -10.05 -23.42 7.71
C PRO A 82 -9.83 -23.85 9.16
N LEU A 83 -10.61 -24.85 9.61
CA LEU A 83 -10.49 -25.39 10.95
C LEU A 83 -9.46 -26.53 10.95
N THR A 84 -8.20 -26.18 11.20
CA THR A 84 -7.08 -27.13 11.30
C THR A 84 -7.03 -27.83 12.67
N GLY A 85 -6.28 -28.92 12.81
CA GLY A 85 -6.13 -29.66 14.08
C GLY A 85 -5.63 -28.83 15.27
N GLY A 86 -4.93 -27.72 15.01
CA GLY A 86 -4.52 -26.74 16.04
C GLY A 86 -5.62 -25.73 16.45
N GLY A 87 -6.79 -25.78 15.81
CA GLY A 87 -7.87 -24.82 16.00
C GLY A 87 -7.71 -23.48 15.27
N VAL A 88 -8.65 -22.57 15.47
CA VAL A 88 -8.64 -21.18 14.97
C VAL A 88 -8.99 -20.22 16.10
N SER A 89 -8.29 -19.09 16.19
CA SER A 89 -8.61 -18.02 17.13
C SER A 89 -9.41 -16.91 16.43
N VAL A 90 -10.51 -16.48 17.05
CA VAL A 90 -11.47 -15.51 16.51
C VAL A 90 -11.71 -14.40 17.54
N GLY A 91 -11.64 -13.13 17.12
CA GLY A 91 -11.90 -11.99 18.00
C GLY A 91 -11.15 -10.73 17.60
N ARG A 92 -11.04 -9.76 18.52
CA ARG A 92 -10.25 -8.53 18.32
C ARG A 92 -8.80 -8.75 18.75
N GLY A 93 -7.83 -8.11 18.07
CA GLY A 93 -6.40 -8.16 18.45
C GLY A 93 -5.60 -9.26 17.72
N ARG A 94 -4.71 -10.00 18.41
CA ARG A 94 -3.83 -11.04 17.81
C ARG A 94 -4.59 -12.35 17.43
N ALA A 95 -5.81 -12.25 16.94
CA ALA A 95 -6.61 -13.39 16.47
C ALA A 95 -6.21 -13.78 15.03
N ARG A 96 -6.33 -15.06 14.67
CA ARG A 96 -6.12 -15.51 13.29
C ARG A 96 -7.26 -15.07 12.37
N LEU A 97 -8.49 -15.11 12.88
CA LEU A 97 -9.67 -14.51 12.26
C LEU A 97 -10.01 -13.24 13.02
N LEU A 98 -9.43 -12.13 12.58
CA LEU A 98 -9.69 -10.80 13.16
C LEU A 98 -11.14 -10.39 12.87
N LEU A 99 -11.83 -9.80 13.83
CA LEU A 99 -13.16 -9.22 13.65
C LEU A 99 -13.11 -7.70 13.90
N ASP A 100 -13.70 -6.92 13.00
CA ASP A 100 -13.97 -5.48 13.18
C ASP A 100 -15.34 -5.25 13.84
N ASP A 101 -15.65 -6.07 14.86
CA ASP A 101 -16.87 -5.96 15.67
C ASP A 101 -16.53 -5.32 17.03
N PRO A 102 -17.00 -4.10 17.31
CA PRO A 102 -16.73 -3.41 18.57
C PRO A 102 -17.16 -4.21 19.81
N ALA A 103 -18.20 -5.04 19.71
CA ALA A 103 -18.72 -5.85 20.80
C ALA A 103 -17.96 -7.18 20.98
N ALA A 104 -17.06 -7.54 20.05
CA ALA A 104 -16.23 -8.73 20.19
C ALA A 104 -15.17 -8.54 21.31
N PRO A 105 -14.82 -9.62 22.05
CA PRO A 105 -13.85 -9.55 23.12
C PRO A 105 -12.44 -9.23 22.60
N SER A 106 -11.67 -8.47 23.40
CA SER A 106 -10.27 -8.08 23.11
C SER A 106 -9.28 -9.23 23.25
N ARG A 107 -9.63 -10.26 24.03
CA ARG A 107 -8.92 -11.55 24.03
C ARG A 107 -9.63 -12.51 23.05
N PRO A 108 -8.90 -13.17 22.15
CA PRO A 108 -9.53 -14.00 21.12
C PRO A 108 -10.09 -15.30 21.71
N THR A 109 -11.29 -15.66 21.27
CA THR A 109 -11.93 -16.96 21.51
C THR A 109 -11.25 -18.02 20.65
N ARG A 110 -10.85 -19.16 21.21
CA ARG A 110 -10.23 -20.26 20.47
C ARG A 110 -11.25 -21.35 20.18
N LEU A 111 -11.29 -21.79 18.93
CA LEU A 111 -12.12 -22.90 18.44
C LEU A 111 -11.19 -24.07 18.11
N ARG A 112 -11.22 -25.14 18.89
CA ARG A 112 -10.32 -26.30 18.73
C ARG A 112 -11.11 -27.56 18.43
N LEU A 113 -10.77 -28.23 17.33
CA LEU A 113 -11.36 -29.51 16.99
C LEU A 113 -10.80 -30.61 17.89
N ALA A 114 -11.66 -31.27 18.68
CA ALA A 114 -11.29 -32.39 19.55
C ALA A 114 -12.07 -33.66 19.15
N ALA A 115 -11.66 -34.82 19.68
CA ALA A 115 -12.29 -36.11 19.38
C ALA A 115 -13.79 -36.16 19.74
N ALA A 116 -14.23 -35.35 20.72
CA ALA A 116 -15.62 -35.25 21.16
C ALA A 116 -16.44 -34.17 20.40
N GLY A 117 -15.81 -33.37 19.53
CA GLY A 117 -16.42 -32.27 18.79
C GLY A 117 -15.63 -30.96 18.89
N LEU A 118 -16.24 -29.84 18.49
CA LEU A 118 -15.56 -28.53 18.46
C LEU A 118 -15.62 -27.85 19.83
N HIS A 119 -14.48 -27.61 20.46
CA HIS A 119 -14.40 -26.94 21.76
C HIS A 119 -14.21 -25.43 21.56
N VAL A 120 -15.02 -24.64 22.26
CA VAL A 120 -14.93 -23.19 22.33
C VAL A 120 -14.32 -22.80 23.68
N GLU A 121 -13.16 -22.17 23.62
CA GLU A 121 -12.43 -21.64 24.77
C GLU A 121 -12.51 -20.11 24.73
N GLY A 122 -13.24 -19.52 25.69
CA GLY A 122 -13.52 -18.09 25.73
C GLY A 122 -12.53 -17.26 26.55
N ALA A 123 -12.70 -15.94 26.48
CA ALA A 123 -11.91 -14.95 27.24
C ALA A 123 -12.31 -14.81 28.72
N VAL A 124 -13.50 -15.29 29.11
CA VAL A 124 -14.02 -15.28 30.49
C VAL A 124 -13.74 -16.63 31.12
N GLU A 125 -13.17 -16.65 32.33
CA GLU A 125 -12.78 -17.87 33.04
C GLU A 125 -13.96 -18.85 33.15
N GLY A 126 -13.82 -20.02 32.51
CA GLY A 126 -14.81 -21.07 32.48
C GLY A 126 -14.33 -22.30 31.71
N ALA A 127 -14.91 -23.45 32.02
CA ALA A 127 -14.58 -24.71 31.34
C ALA A 127 -14.89 -24.63 29.83
N PRO A 128 -14.09 -25.28 28.97
CA PRO A 128 -14.31 -25.32 27.53
C PRO A 128 -15.73 -25.82 27.22
N ARG A 129 -16.44 -25.11 26.34
CA ARG A 129 -17.81 -25.47 25.94
C ARG A 129 -17.79 -26.22 24.62
N LEU A 130 -18.54 -27.31 24.52
CA LEU A 130 -18.71 -28.04 23.27
C LEU A 130 -19.71 -27.30 22.35
N TRP A 131 -19.31 -27.05 21.11
CA TRP A 131 -20.17 -26.51 20.05
C TRP A 131 -20.47 -27.61 19.03
N ASP A 132 -21.75 -27.94 18.89
CA ASP A 132 -22.24 -29.02 18.03
C ASP A 132 -22.46 -28.60 16.56
N GLY A 133 -22.25 -27.31 16.24
CA GLY A 133 -22.44 -26.74 14.91
C GLY A 133 -23.90 -26.59 14.45
N ARG A 134 -24.89 -26.99 15.27
CA ARG A 134 -26.32 -26.95 14.89
C ARG A 134 -26.93 -25.56 15.03
N ARG A 135 -26.39 -24.75 15.94
CA ARG A 135 -26.77 -23.35 16.14
C ARG A 135 -25.56 -22.45 15.89
N PRO A 136 -25.74 -21.27 15.29
CA PRO A 136 -24.65 -20.33 15.13
C PRO A 136 -24.02 -19.97 16.48
N HIS A 137 -22.70 -19.87 16.52
CA HIS A 137 -21.98 -19.44 17.71
C HIS A 137 -21.74 -17.93 17.67
N ARG A 138 -22.12 -17.20 18.72
CA ARG A 138 -22.03 -15.73 18.72
C ARG A 138 -20.76 -15.25 19.44
N ILE A 139 -20.02 -14.35 18.80
CA ILE A 139 -18.89 -13.61 19.36
C ILE A 139 -19.16 -12.12 19.17
N GLY A 140 -19.44 -11.40 20.27
CA GLY A 140 -19.92 -10.02 20.16
C GLY A 140 -21.30 -9.98 19.51
N ARG A 141 -21.43 -9.19 18.44
CA ARG A 141 -22.59 -9.13 17.53
C ARG A 141 -22.43 -10.08 16.35
N THR A 142 -21.21 -10.47 16.00
CA THR A 142 -20.93 -11.42 14.91
C THR A 142 -21.32 -12.87 15.25
N THR A 143 -21.90 -13.57 14.28
CA THR A 143 -22.27 -14.99 14.38
C THR A 143 -21.38 -15.86 13.50
N LEU A 144 -21.05 -17.05 14.00
CA LEU A 144 -20.18 -18.02 13.36
C LEU A 144 -20.97 -19.27 12.97
N GLY A 145 -20.70 -19.77 11.77
CA GLY A 145 -21.18 -21.05 11.26
C GLY A 145 -20.05 -22.02 10.97
N LEU A 146 -20.39 -23.28 10.80
CA LEU A 146 -19.48 -24.31 10.29
C LEU A 146 -19.92 -24.74 8.91
N VAL A 147 -18.95 -24.83 8.01
CA VAL A 147 -19.18 -25.16 6.63
C VAL A 147 -18.30 -26.34 6.25
N ARG A 148 -18.90 -27.32 5.56
CA ARG A 148 -18.22 -28.54 5.15
C ARG A 148 -18.35 -28.81 3.64
N GLY A 149 -17.25 -29.23 3.02
CA GLY A 149 -17.25 -29.72 1.63
C GLY A 149 -17.36 -28.60 0.57
N PRO A 150 -17.61 -28.96 -0.70
CA PRO A 150 -17.78 -27.98 -1.79
C PRO A 150 -19.03 -27.12 -1.57
N GLN A 151 -18.94 -25.84 -1.91
CA GLN A 151 -20.00 -24.86 -1.68
C GLN A 151 -20.86 -24.62 -2.92
N PRO A 152 -22.17 -24.37 -2.77
CA PRO A 152 -23.03 -23.98 -3.88
C PRO A 152 -22.73 -22.53 -4.32
N PRO A 153 -22.91 -22.20 -5.62
CA PRO A 153 -22.89 -20.82 -6.09
C PRO A 153 -24.10 -20.04 -5.56
N LEU A 154 -24.04 -18.71 -5.67
CA LEU A 154 -25.19 -17.86 -5.37
C LEU A 154 -26.27 -18.00 -6.45
N PRO A 155 -27.57 -17.97 -6.07
CA PRO A 155 -28.65 -17.86 -7.04
C PRO A 155 -28.64 -16.45 -7.66
N PRO A 156 -29.02 -16.27 -8.93
CA PRO A 156 -28.99 -14.95 -9.57
C PRO A 156 -29.82 -13.91 -8.82
N PRO A 157 -29.41 -12.63 -8.87
CA PRO A 157 -30.12 -11.56 -8.16
C PRO A 157 -31.53 -11.42 -8.75
N SER A 158 -32.54 -11.70 -7.93
CA SER A 158 -33.95 -11.69 -8.32
C SER A 158 -34.81 -11.14 -7.20
N LEU A 159 -35.98 -10.60 -7.55
CA LEU A 159 -36.99 -10.21 -6.56
C LEU A 159 -37.67 -11.47 -6.02
N PRO A 160 -37.65 -11.72 -4.70
CA PRO A 160 -38.35 -12.86 -4.15
C PRO A 160 -39.86 -12.73 -4.41
N ALA A 161 -40.46 -13.74 -5.04
CA ALA A 161 -41.90 -13.76 -5.26
C ALA A 161 -42.64 -13.75 -3.91
N PRO A 162 -43.74 -12.99 -3.76
CA PRO A 162 -44.54 -13.05 -2.56
C PRO A 162 -45.10 -14.47 -2.39
N PRO A 163 -44.83 -15.16 -1.27
CA PRO A 163 -45.35 -16.50 -1.07
C PRO A 163 -46.89 -16.43 -0.95
N CYS A 164 -47.60 -17.15 -1.82
CA CYS A 164 -49.04 -17.32 -1.70
C CYS A 164 -49.31 -18.38 -0.64
N VAL A 165 -49.84 -17.97 0.51
CA VAL A 165 -50.21 -18.88 1.59
C VAL A 165 -51.66 -18.65 1.97
N ASP A 166 -52.49 -19.68 1.77
CA ASP A 166 -53.86 -19.70 2.26
C ASP A 166 -53.85 -19.83 3.78
N LEU A 167 -54.34 -18.79 4.48
CA LEU A 167 -54.38 -18.70 5.93
C LEU A 167 -55.60 -19.45 6.52
N GLY A 168 -56.51 -19.94 5.67
CA GLY A 168 -57.79 -20.52 6.06
C GLY A 168 -58.76 -19.49 6.64
N SER A 169 -60.04 -19.86 6.74
CA SER A 169 -61.05 -18.96 7.32
C SER A 169 -60.86 -18.82 8.84
N PRO A 170 -60.91 -17.61 9.41
CA PRO A 170 -60.90 -17.44 10.87
C PRO A 170 -62.13 -18.13 11.48
N PRO A 171 -62.06 -18.62 12.74
CA PRO A 171 -63.24 -19.14 13.41
C PRO A 171 -64.31 -18.04 13.48
N ALA A 172 -65.51 -18.33 12.97
CA ALA A 172 -66.60 -17.36 12.84
C ALA A 172 -66.82 -16.61 14.17
N GLY A 173 -66.77 -15.27 14.11
CA GLY A 173 -67.12 -14.40 15.23
C GLY A 173 -68.63 -14.45 15.48
N GLN A 174 -69.11 -15.48 16.18
CA GLN A 174 -70.52 -15.56 16.55
C GLN A 174 -70.79 -14.71 17.79
N SER A 175 -71.92 -14.01 17.80
CA SER A 175 -72.37 -13.22 18.96
C SER A 175 -72.43 -14.11 20.20
N LEU A 176 -71.92 -13.62 21.33
CA LEU A 176 -72.01 -14.32 22.63
C LEU A 176 -73.47 -14.50 23.09
N ALA A 177 -74.42 -13.80 22.46
CA ALA A 177 -75.83 -13.81 22.81
C ALA A 177 -76.50 -15.18 22.62
N ILE A 178 -76.39 -15.78 21.43
CA ILE A 178 -77.05 -17.07 21.13
C ILE A 178 -76.52 -18.22 22.02
N PRO A 179 -75.20 -18.34 22.27
CA PRO A 179 -74.65 -19.39 23.10
C PRO A 179 -74.90 -19.19 24.61
N LEU A 180 -74.90 -17.94 25.10
CA LEU A 180 -75.30 -17.64 26.50
C LEU A 180 -76.79 -17.95 26.72
N LEU A 181 -77.63 -17.65 25.74
CA LEU A 181 -79.07 -17.91 25.81
C LEU A 181 -79.38 -19.42 25.81
N THR A 182 -78.67 -20.20 24.98
CA THR A 182 -78.78 -21.67 24.97
C THR A 182 -78.22 -22.32 26.25
N ALA A 183 -77.14 -21.77 26.82
CA ALA A 183 -76.63 -22.21 28.12
C ALA A 183 -77.56 -21.83 29.29
N ALA A 184 -78.27 -20.69 29.22
CA ALA A 184 -79.19 -20.24 30.27
C ALA A 184 -80.54 -20.98 30.24
N ALA A 185 -80.98 -21.52 29.10
CA ALA A 185 -82.29 -22.16 28.96
C ALA A 185 -82.51 -23.33 29.96
N PRO A 186 -81.58 -24.29 30.16
CA PRO A 186 -81.75 -25.35 31.16
C PRO A 186 -81.82 -24.82 32.61
N LEU A 187 -81.11 -23.73 32.91
CA LEU A 187 -81.13 -23.10 34.24
C LEU A 187 -82.49 -22.43 34.50
N VAL A 188 -83.00 -21.66 33.54
CA VAL A 188 -84.31 -21.01 33.64
C VAL A 188 -85.43 -22.04 33.76
N ILE A 189 -85.40 -23.10 32.94
CA ILE A 189 -86.35 -24.21 33.02
C ILE A 189 -86.24 -24.92 34.38
N GLY A 190 -85.03 -25.20 34.86
CA GLY A 190 -84.80 -25.82 36.15
C GLY A 190 -85.36 -24.99 37.31
N VAL A 191 -85.08 -23.68 37.36
CA VAL A 191 -85.59 -22.78 38.40
C VAL A 191 -87.11 -22.66 38.34
N ALA A 192 -87.69 -22.52 37.15
CA ALA A 192 -89.15 -22.48 36.98
C ALA A 192 -89.80 -23.78 37.49
N LEU A 193 -89.21 -24.94 37.19
CA LEU A 193 -89.68 -26.24 37.68
C LEU A 193 -89.55 -26.36 39.21
N VAL A 194 -88.48 -25.86 39.83
CA VAL A 194 -88.36 -25.84 41.30
C VAL A 194 -89.47 -24.99 41.92
N LEU A 195 -89.75 -23.81 41.37
CA LEU A 195 -90.78 -22.90 41.90
C LEU A 195 -92.20 -23.47 41.77
N VAL A 196 -92.49 -24.15 40.65
CA VAL A 196 -93.80 -24.73 40.36
C VAL A 196 -94.00 -26.07 41.08
N MET A 197 -93.00 -26.97 41.03
CA MET A 197 -93.09 -28.33 41.56
C MET A 197 -92.59 -28.48 43.01
N ARG A 198 -91.97 -27.44 43.59
CA ARG A 198 -91.38 -27.40 44.95
C ARG A 198 -90.39 -28.54 45.27
N ASN A 199 -89.76 -29.14 44.27
CA ASN A 199 -88.78 -30.21 44.46
C ASN A 199 -87.36 -29.71 44.12
N PRO A 200 -86.40 -29.78 45.07
CA PRO A 200 -85.04 -29.27 44.86
C PRO A 200 -84.21 -30.08 43.86
N ILE A 201 -84.59 -31.33 43.50
CA ILE A 201 -83.85 -32.14 42.52
C ILE A 201 -83.68 -31.43 41.17
N PHE A 202 -84.62 -30.56 40.79
CA PHE A 202 -84.55 -29.83 39.52
C PHE A 202 -83.42 -28.79 39.47
N LEU A 203 -82.76 -28.46 40.60
CA LEU A 203 -81.51 -27.69 40.61
C LEU A 203 -80.34 -28.42 39.92
N LEU A 204 -80.41 -29.75 39.74
CA LEU A 204 -79.44 -30.51 38.94
C LEU A 204 -79.39 -30.04 37.48
N PHE A 205 -80.47 -29.45 36.94
CA PHE A 205 -80.43 -28.82 35.61
C PHE A 205 -79.51 -27.59 35.56
N GLY A 206 -79.27 -26.93 36.69
CA GLY A 206 -78.26 -25.88 36.81
C GLY A 206 -76.84 -26.42 36.60
N LEU A 207 -76.53 -27.63 37.09
CA LEU A 207 -75.25 -28.29 36.81
C LEU A 207 -75.09 -28.63 35.33
N LEU A 208 -76.17 -29.01 34.64
CA LEU A 208 -76.16 -29.26 33.19
C LEU A 208 -75.90 -27.96 32.40
N SER A 209 -76.48 -26.84 32.81
CA SER A 209 -76.20 -25.51 32.24
C SER A 209 -74.71 -25.13 32.37
N VAL A 210 -74.11 -25.37 33.55
CA VAL A 210 -72.68 -25.15 33.78
C VAL A 210 -71.82 -26.07 32.90
N ALA A 211 -72.19 -27.34 32.75
CA ALA A 211 -71.45 -28.27 31.89
C ALA A 211 -71.50 -27.88 30.40
N VAL A 212 -72.65 -27.43 29.89
CA VAL A 212 -72.79 -26.93 28.51
C VAL A 212 -71.97 -25.65 28.31
N ALA A 213 -72.00 -24.72 29.26
CA ALA A 213 -71.17 -23.51 29.20
C ALA A 213 -69.66 -23.83 29.18
N LEU A 214 -69.21 -24.76 30.05
CA LEU A 214 -67.80 -25.16 30.13
C LEU A 214 -67.31 -25.89 28.87
N THR A 215 -68.11 -26.80 28.33
CA THR A 215 -67.79 -27.53 27.08
C THR A 215 -67.73 -26.59 25.87
N MET A 216 -68.65 -25.63 25.78
CA MET A 216 -68.65 -24.60 24.75
C MET A 216 -67.43 -23.68 24.84
N LEU A 217 -67.10 -23.18 26.03
CA LEU A 217 -65.88 -22.40 26.29
C LEU A 217 -64.62 -23.22 25.95
N GLY A 218 -64.62 -24.52 26.24
CA GLY A 218 -63.55 -25.46 25.91
C GLY A 218 -63.37 -25.65 24.40
N LEU A 219 -64.45 -25.84 23.65
CA LEU A 219 -64.43 -25.98 22.19
C LEU A 219 -63.98 -24.68 21.51
N GLN A 220 -64.45 -23.52 21.97
CA GLN A 220 -64.00 -22.22 21.48
C GLN A 220 -62.51 -21.97 21.77
N ARG A 221 -62.03 -22.29 22.98
CA ARG A 221 -60.60 -22.20 23.32
C ARG A 221 -59.76 -23.12 22.44
N ARG A 222 -60.19 -24.37 22.19
CA ARG A 222 -59.49 -25.32 21.32
C ARG A 222 -59.46 -24.87 19.85
N ALA A 223 -60.56 -24.32 19.34
CA ALA A 223 -60.62 -23.79 17.98
C ALA A 223 -59.66 -22.60 17.79
N ARG A 224 -59.61 -21.67 18.76
CA ARG A 224 -58.65 -20.54 18.77
C ARG A 224 -57.20 -21.02 18.82
N MET A 225 -56.88 -21.99 19.70
CA MET A 225 -55.53 -22.56 19.81
C MET A 225 -55.07 -23.25 18.51
N ARG A 226 -55.95 -24.00 17.84
CA ARG A 226 -55.64 -24.65 16.55
C ARG A 226 -55.40 -23.64 15.44
N HIS A 227 -56.24 -22.61 15.34
CA HIS A 227 -56.05 -21.54 14.35
C HIS A 227 -54.76 -20.75 14.61
N ALA A 228 -54.45 -20.43 15.87
CA ALA A 228 -53.18 -19.79 16.25
C ALA A 228 -51.95 -20.66 15.92
N ALA A 229 -52.02 -21.97 16.14
CA ALA A 229 -50.94 -22.89 15.78
C ALA A 229 -50.74 -22.99 14.25
N LEU A 230 -51.83 -23.05 13.47
CA LEU A 230 -51.77 -23.03 12.01
C LEU A 230 -51.19 -21.70 11.49
N LEU A 231 -51.58 -20.56 12.06
CA LEU A 231 -51.02 -19.25 11.72
C LEU A 231 -49.51 -19.21 12.00
N ALA A 232 -49.06 -19.71 13.15
CA ALA A 232 -47.64 -19.75 13.50
C ALA A 232 -46.82 -20.68 12.57
N GLU A 233 -47.36 -21.86 12.22
CA GLU A 233 -46.74 -22.79 11.28
C GLU A 233 -46.61 -22.18 9.87
N ARG A 234 -47.68 -21.53 9.39
CA ARG A 234 -47.72 -20.88 8.08
C ARG A 234 -46.84 -19.64 8.02
N ALA A 235 -46.82 -18.83 9.08
CA ALA A 235 -45.88 -17.72 9.23
C ALA A 235 -44.44 -18.21 9.22
N ALA A 236 -44.12 -19.29 9.93
CA ALA A 236 -42.80 -19.90 9.92
C ALA A 236 -42.40 -20.43 8.53
N ALA A 237 -43.36 -20.99 7.77
CA ALA A 237 -43.13 -21.42 6.39
C ALA A 237 -42.84 -20.23 5.45
N VAL A 238 -43.57 -19.12 5.59
CA VAL A 238 -43.30 -17.87 4.85
C VAL A 238 -41.92 -17.31 5.19
N THR A 239 -41.55 -17.26 6.48
CA THR A 239 -40.24 -16.81 6.94
C THR A 239 -39.12 -17.69 6.41
N ALA A 240 -39.28 -19.02 6.45
CA ALA A 240 -38.30 -19.97 5.93
C ALA A 240 -38.15 -19.87 4.40
N HIS A 241 -39.24 -19.66 3.68
CA HIS A 241 -39.22 -19.46 2.23
C HIS A 241 -38.46 -18.17 1.86
N ARG A 242 -38.73 -17.06 2.56
CA ARG A 242 -38.01 -15.79 2.34
C ARG A 242 -36.51 -15.91 2.65
N ALA A 243 -36.15 -16.54 3.77
CA ALA A 243 -34.76 -16.75 4.16
C ALA A 243 -33.92 -17.51 3.12
N SER A 244 -34.54 -18.30 2.24
CA SER A 244 -33.86 -19.00 1.15
C SER A 244 -33.57 -18.14 -0.09
N ALA A 245 -34.23 -16.98 -0.19
CA ALA A 245 -34.07 -16.00 -1.27
C ALA A 245 -33.19 -14.82 -0.88
N ASP A 246 -32.77 -14.75 0.38
CA ASP A 246 -32.06 -13.61 0.95
C ASP A 246 -30.53 -13.80 0.87
N LEU A 247 -29.81 -12.71 0.60
CA LEU A 247 -28.36 -12.74 0.52
C LEU A 247 -27.74 -12.25 1.84
N SER A 248 -26.88 -13.07 2.45
CA SER A 248 -26.06 -12.67 3.61
C SER A 248 -24.56 -12.64 3.27
N PRO A 249 -23.74 -11.89 4.04
CA PRO A 249 -22.28 -11.94 3.90
C PRO A 249 -21.70 -13.35 3.97
N GLY A 250 -22.27 -14.22 4.82
CA GLY A 250 -21.88 -15.62 4.93
C GLY A 250 -22.13 -16.43 3.66
N ASP A 251 -23.23 -16.18 2.95
CA ASP A 251 -23.54 -16.88 1.69
C ASP A 251 -22.53 -16.51 0.60
N VAL A 252 -22.17 -15.23 0.52
CA VAL A 252 -21.12 -14.74 -0.40
C VAL A 252 -19.79 -15.40 -0.09
N ALA A 253 -19.40 -15.46 1.19
CA ALA A 253 -18.16 -16.12 1.59
C ALA A 253 -18.12 -17.59 1.15
N ARG A 254 -19.22 -18.33 1.32
CA ARG A 254 -19.33 -19.72 0.87
C ARG A 254 -19.23 -19.82 -0.65
N ALA A 255 -19.93 -18.96 -1.38
CA ALA A 255 -19.95 -18.96 -2.83
C ALA A 255 -18.60 -18.66 -3.48
N VAL A 256 -17.73 -17.84 -2.86
CA VAL A 256 -16.34 -17.63 -3.31
C VAL A 256 -15.57 -18.96 -3.47
N ARG A 257 -15.93 -19.98 -2.67
CA ARG A 257 -15.34 -21.33 -2.70
C ARG A 257 -16.11 -22.32 -3.57
N ALA A 258 -17.15 -21.88 -4.29
CA ALA A 258 -17.81 -22.72 -5.27
C ALA A 258 -16.84 -23.05 -6.41
N ARG A 259 -16.98 -24.25 -6.99
CA ARG A 259 -16.13 -24.73 -8.10
C ARG A 259 -16.77 -24.50 -9.46
N THR A 260 -17.74 -23.59 -9.54
CA THR A 260 -18.52 -23.29 -10.75
C THR A 260 -18.05 -21.97 -11.36
N PRO A 261 -18.09 -21.82 -12.71
CA PRO A 261 -17.65 -20.61 -13.39
C PRO A 261 -18.51 -19.37 -13.09
N ASP A 262 -19.78 -19.57 -12.77
CA ASP A 262 -20.68 -18.51 -12.29
C ASP A 262 -20.92 -18.73 -10.79
N ARG A 263 -20.00 -18.28 -9.95
CA ARG A 263 -20.09 -18.46 -8.50
C ARG A 263 -20.94 -17.38 -7.84
N PHE A 264 -20.99 -16.18 -8.42
CA PHE A 264 -21.82 -15.08 -7.91
C PHE A 264 -23.21 -14.99 -8.52
N GLY A 265 -23.58 -15.86 -9.46
CA GLY A 265 -24.92 -15.87 -10.07
C GLY A 265 -25.14 -14.68 -11.01
N LEU A 266 -24.15 -14.35 -11.82
CA LEU A 266 -24.11 -13.18 -12.71
C LEU A 266 -24.84 -13.41 -14.04
N THR A 267 -25.10 -14.65 -14.42
CA THR A 267 -25.70 -14.99 -15.73
C THR A 267 -27.23 -15.07 -15.76
N GLY A 268 -27.90 -14.94 -14.60
CA GLY A 268 -29.36 -15.09 -14.52
C GLY A 268 -30.15 -13.80 -14.75
N ALA A 269 -31.44 -13.94 -15.06
CA ALA A 269 -32.37 -12.86 -15.42
C ALA A 269 -32.65 -11.90 -14.24
N ALA A 270 -31.75 -10.95 -14.01
CA ALA A 270 -31.89 -9.86 -13.06
C ALA A 270 -32.86 -8.77 -13.55
N GLU A 271 -34.03 -9.18 -14.04
CA GLU A 271 -35.07 -8.28 -14.55
C GLU A 271 -35.84 -7.67 -13.37
N GLY A 272 -35.53 -6.42 -13.02
CA GLY A 272 -36.24 -5.66 -11.98
C GLY A 272 -35.31 -4.87 -11.05
N PRO A 273 -35.86 -4.09 -10.11
CA PRO A 273 -35.06 -3.31 -9.15
C PRO A 273 -34.21 -4.20 -8.22
N ALA A 274 -33.06 -3.67 -7.81
CA ALA A 274 -32.17 -4.33 -6.85
C ALA A 274 -32.89 -4.63 -5.53
N THR A 275 -32.63 -5.77 -4.92
CA THR A 275 -33.08 -6.07 -3.56
C THR A 275 -31.90 -5.95 -2.62
N LEU A 276 -32.03 -5.15 -1.55
CA LEU A 276 -30.99 -4.95 -0.55
C LEU A 276 -31.35 -5.65 0.74
N SER A 277 -30.42 -6.48 1.22
CA SER A 277 -30.47 -7.05 2.56
C SER A 277 -29.65 -6.21 3.54
N TRP A 278 -30.29 -5.83 4.64
CA TRP A 278 -29.72 -5.02 5.71
C TRP A 278 -29.33 -5.83 6.94
N GLY A 279 -29.84 -7.06 7.09
CA GLY A 279 -29.64 -7.91 8.25
C GLY A 279 -30.95 -8.40 8.89
N LEU A 280 -30.89 -8.93 10.11
CA LEU A 280 -32.03 -9.63 10.75
C LEU A 280 -32.77 -8.76 11.77
N GLY A 281 -34.10 -8.75 11.76
CA GLY A 281 -34.90 -8.06 12.77
C GLY A 281 -36.32 -8.62 12.94
N MET A 282 -37.09 -8.06 13.87
CA MET A 282 -38.48 -8.43 14.14
C MET A 282 -39.44 -7.53 13.36
N GLY A 283 -40.28 -8.10 12.49
CA GLY A 283 -41.28 -7.34 11.76
C GLY A 283 -42.52 -8.16 11.41
N ALA A 284 -43.64 -7.47 11.21
CA ALA A 284 -44.87 -8.10 10.75
C ALA A 284 -44.69 -8.61 9.31
N LEU A 285 -45.17 -9.81 9.01
CA LEU A 285 -45.30 -10.29 7.63
C LEU A 285 -46.36 -9.44 6.91
N GLY A 286 -46.14 -9.14 5.62
CA GLY A 286 -47.05 -8.35 4.80
C GLY A 286 -48.32 -9.12 4.45
N LEU A 287 -49.20 -9.29 5.44
CA LEU A 287 -50.48 -9.98 5.35
C LEU A 287 -51.58 -8.97 5.70
N SER A 288 -52.52 -8.74 4.78
CA SER A 288 -53.65 -7.85 5.02
C SER A 288 -54.83 -8.58 5.68
N ARG A 289 -55.50 -7.91 6.62
CA ARG A 289 -56.76 -8.33 7.24
C ARG A 289 -57.60 -7.09 7.47
N ASP A 290 -58.90 -7.15 7.20
CA ASP A 290 -59.81 -6.00 7.27
C ASP A 290 -59.97 -5.42 8.70
N ASP A 291 -59.66 -6.20 9.75
CA ASP A 291 -59.67 -5.78 11.16
C ASP A 291 -58.59 -6.53 11.97
N PRO A 292 -57.34 -6.01 12.03
CA PRO A 292 -56.23 -6.64 12.73
C PRO A 292 -56.26 -6.33 14.25
N ASP A 293 -56.42 -7.36 15.08
CA ASP A 293 -56.29 -7.25 16.54
C ASP A 293 -54.85 -7.49 17.02
N GLN A 294 -54.53 -7.16 18.29
CA GLN A 294 -53.17 -7.34 18.84
C GLN A 294 -52.67 -8.80 18.76
N ALA A 295 -53.59 -9.76 18.88
CA ALA A 295 -53.27 -11.18 18.76
C ALA A 295 -52.84 -11.55 17.33
N TRP A 296 -53.48 -10.96 16.32
CA TRP A 296 -53.09 -11.08 14.91
C TRP A 296 -51.71 -10.50 14.65
N VAL A 297 -51.46 -9.25 15.09
CA VAL A 297 -50.16 -8.59 14.92
C VAL A 297 -49.03 -9.41 15.56
N ALA A 298 -49.25 -9.95 16.76
CA ALA A 298 -48.28 -10.81 17.43
C ALA A 298 -48.04 -12.14 16.69
N ALA A 299 -49.08 -12.73 16.09
CA ALA A 299 -48.99 -13.99 15.34
C ALA A 299 -48.25 -13.85 14.00
N VAL A 300 -48.33 -12.67 13.37
CA VAL A 300 -47.65 -12.40 12.08
C VAL A 300 -46.30 -11.69 12.24
N THR A 301 -45.92 -11.32 13.47
CA THR A 301 -44.61 -10.73 13.77
C THR A 301 -43.57 -11.84 13.95
N ALA A 302 -42.59 -11.90 13.06
CA ALA A 302 -41.54 -12.91 13.08
C ALA A 302 -40.16 -12.26 12.92
N ARG A 303 -39.12 -12.99 13.35
CA ARG A 303 -37.73 -12.61 13.02
C ARG A 303 -37.51 -12.93 11.55
N ARG A 304 -37.17 -11.93 10.74
CA ARG A 304 -37.01 -12.02 9.28
C ARG A 304 -35.90 -11.09 8.81
N GLU A 305 -35.43 -11.29 7.58
CA GLU A 305 -34.53 -10.33 6.94
C GLU A 305 -35.23 -8.98 6.74
N ALA A 306 -34.45 -7.94 6.97
CA ALA A 306 -34.76 -6.57 6.64
C ALA A 306 -34.33 -6.33 5.20
N LEU A 307 -35.32 -6.40 4.31
CA LEU A 307 -35.16 -6.19 2.88
C LEU A 307 -35.80 -4.87 2.48
N THR A 308 -35.19 -4.20 1.51
CA THR A 308 -35.79 -3.05 0.82
C THR A 308 -35.54 -3.15 -0.67
N VAL A 309 -36.43 -2.57 -1.46
CA VAL A 309 -36.24 -2.42 -2.90
C VAL A 309 -36.06 -0.93 -3.19
N PRO A 310 -34.84 -0.46 -3.53
CA PRO A 310 -34.60 0.95 -3.82
C PRO A 310 -35.47 1.38 -5.01
N SER A 311 -36.23 2.46 -4.82
CA SER A 311 -37.09 3.03 -5.85
C SER A 311 -36.50 4.33 -6.40
N PRO A 312 -36.58 4.58 -7.72
CA PRO A 312 -36.26 5.89 -8.31
C PRO A 312 -37.01 7.07 -7.69
N ALA A 313 -38.23 6.82 -7.19
CA ALA A 313 -39.11 7.86 -6.65
C ALA A 313 -38.88 8.13 -5.15
N ALA A 314 -38.10 7.30 -4.45
CA ALA A 314 -37.95 7.36 -3.01
C ALA A 314 -36.49 7.21 -2.57
N ARG A 315 -36.08 8.03 -1.60
CA ARG A 315 -34.73 7.99 -1.02
C ARG A 315 -34.67 7.00 0.13
N THR A 316 -33.62 6.19 0.16
CA THR A 316 -33.29 5.34 1.33
C THR A 316 -32.19 6.00 2.15
N VAL A 317 -32.41 6.20 3.44
CA VAL A 317 -31.49 6.89 4.35
C VAL A 317 -30.99 5.93 5.42
N VAL A 318 -29.67 5.85 5.61
CA VAL A 318 -29.04 5.03 6.64
C VAL A 318 -28.43 5.92 7.72
N LEU A 319 -28.89 5.77 8.95
CA LEU A 319 -28.49 6.56 10.11
C LEU A 319 -27.69 5.69 11.08
N GLY A 320 -26.55 6.15 11.59
CA GLY A 320 -25.72 5.30 12.44
C GLY A 320 -24.46 5.95 13.00
N PRO A 321 -23.69 5.24 13.85
CA PRO A 321 -22.30 5.56 14.14
C PRO A 321 -21.44 5.40 12.86
N PRO A 322 -20.45 6.28 12.59
CA PRO A 322 -19.69 6.27 11.33
C PRO A 322 -19.04 4.92 10.97
N ARG A 323 -18.49 4.21 11.97
CA ARG A 323 -17.84 2.91 11.76
C ARG A 323 -18.81 1.82 11.33
N GLU A 324 -19.98 1.75 11.96
CA GLU A 324 -21.02 0.77 11.60
C GLU A 324 -21.65 1.12 10.25
N ALA A 325 -21.91 2.42 10.02
CA ALA A 325 -22.40 2.91 8.75
C ALA A 325 -21.45 2.59 7.59
N ALA A 326 -20.13 2.70 7.80
CA ALA A 326 -19.12 2.34 6.78
C ALA A 326 -19.12 0.84 6.45
N GLY A 327 -19.29 -0.04 7.45
CA GLY A 327 -19.40 -1.48 7.24
C GLY A 327 -20.64 -1.88 6.45
N VAL A 328 -21.79 -1.29 6.79
CA VAL A 328 -23.05 -1.47 6.07
C VAL A 328 -22.98 -0.89 4.66
N CYS A 329 -22.33 0.26 4.47
CA CYS A 329 -22.13 0.89 3.16
C CYS A 329 -21.36 -0.02 2.21
N ARG A 330 -20.23 -0.59 2.64
CA ARG A 330 -19.47 -1.59 1.86
C ARG A 330 -20.32 -2.79 1.48
N TRP A 331 -21.12 -3.30 2.42
CA TRP A 331 -22.03 -4.41 2.15
C TRP A 331 -23.09 -4.08 1.09
N VAL A 332 -23.73 -2.91 1.17
CA VAL A 332 -24.70 -2.45 0.18
C VAL A 332 -24.06 -2.27 -1.20
N VAL A 333 -22.86 -1.69 -1.26
CA VAL A 333 -22.15 -1.50 -2.54
C VAL A 333 -21.85 -2.83 -3.22
N PHE A 334 -21.41 -3.86 -2.49
CA PHE A 334 -21.18 -5.18 -3.06
C PHE A 334 -22.47 -5.79 -3.64
N GLN A 335 -23.59 -5.71 -2.91
CA GLN A 335 -24.90 -6.21 -3.38
C GLN A 335 -25.36 -5.52 -4.67
N LEU A 336 -25.21 -4.20 -4.74
CA LEU A 336 -25.58 -3.40 -5.91
C LEU A 336 -24.64 -3.65 -7.08
N LEU A 337 -23.34 -3.85 -6.84
CA LEU A 337 -22.37 -4.17 -7.89
C LEU A 337 -22.72 -5.51 -8.54
N ARG A 338 -22.96 -6.54 -7.71
CA ARG A 338 -23.40 -7.86 -8.16
C ARG A 338 -24.69 -7.80 -8.99
N HIS A 339 -25.68 -7.03 -8.54
CA HIS A 339 -26.93 -6.85 -9.27
C HIS A 339 -26.71 -6.07 -10.59
N ALA A 340 -25.93 -4.99 -10.56
CA ALA A 340 -25.67 -4.17 -11.75
C ALA A 340 -24.93 -4.95 -12.85
N VAL A 341 -23.98 -5.82 -12.46
CA VAL A 341 -23.31 -6.75 -13.37
C VAL A 341 -24.30 -7.73 -13.99
N ALA A 342 -25.11 -8.41 -13.17
CA ALA A 342 -26.09 -9.38 -13.67
C ALA A 342 -27.19 -8.75 -14.54
N ALA A 343 -27.57 -7.50 -14.26
CA ALA A 343 -28.61 -6.77 -14.99
C ALA A 343 -28.08 -5.96 -16.18
N GLY A 344 -26.75 -5.90 -16.41
CA GLY A 344 -26.17 -4.98 -17.39
C GLY A 344 -26.53 -3.50 -17.12
N ALA A 345 -26.70 -3.14 -15.86
CA ALA A 345 -27.02 -1.78 -15.41
C ALA A 345 -25.74 -1.04 -15.00
N CYS A 346 -25.84 0.25 -14.64
CA CYS A 346 -24.70 1.01 -14.14
C CYS A 346 -24.77 1.31 -12.66
N LEU A 347 -23.62 1.23 -11.98
CA LEU A 347 -23.49 1.58 -10.58
C LEU A 347 -22.58 2.79 -10.42
N VAL A 348 -23.12 3.86 -9.83
CA VAL A 348 -22.40 5.09 -9.50
C VAL A 348 -22.43 5.32 -8.00
N VAL A 349 -21.28 5.64 -7.42
CA VAL A 349 -21.14 5.98 -6.01
C VAL A 349 -20.62 7.41 -5.88
N GLU A 350 -21.31 8.22 -5.10
CA GLU A 350 -21.00 9.61 -4.78
C GLU A 350 -20.55 9.72 -3.31
N SER A 351 -19.39 10.30 -3.03
CA SER A 351 -18.93 10.57 -1.66
C SER A 351 -18.17 11.89 -1.60
N GLY A 352 -18.48 12.74 -0.61
CA GLY A 352 -17.80 14.03 -0.42
C GLY A 352 -17.81 14.96 -1.63
N GLY A 353 -18.84 14.89 -2.50
CA GLY A 353 -18.93 15.67 -3.74
C GLY A 353 -18.20 15.06 -4.95
N SER A 354 -17.57 13.89 -4.80
CA SER A 354 -16.94 13.14 -5.89
C SER A 354 -17.82 11.99 -6.36
N ARG A 355 -18.02 11.85 -7.67
CA ARG A 355 -18.77 10.73 -8.29
C ARG A 355 -17.84 9.72 -8.95
N ARG A 356 -18.05 8.42 -8.68
CA ARG A 356 -17.29 7.30 -9.24
C ARG A 356 -18.23 6.26 -9.85
N CYS A 357 -17.99 5.87 -11.09
CA CYS A 357 -18.64 4.70 -11.69
C CYS A 357 -17.89 3.43 -11.27
N TRP A 358 -18.59 2.45 -10.69
CA TRP A 358 -18.03 1.15 -10.27
C TRP A 358 -18.27 0.06 -11.31
N TRP A 359 -19.29 0.21 -12.16
CA TRP A 359 -19.61 -0.70 -13.26
C TRP A 359 -20.44 0.04 -14.31
N ALA A 360 -20.04 -0.08 -15.58
CA ALA A 360 -20.64 0.64 -16.72
C ALA A 360 -21.12 -0.32 -17.83
N GLY A 361 -21.53 -1.54 -17.46
CA GLY A 361 -21.56 -2.67 -18.37
C GLY A 361 -22.78 -2.85 -19.27
N GLY A 362 -23.70 -1.89 -19.39
CA GLY A 362 -24.82 -2.04 -20.33
C GLY A 362 -25.77 -0.85 -20.45
N THR A 363 -26.84 -1.06 -21.23
CA THR A 363 -27.88 -0.06 -21.58
C THR A 363 -29.02 0.01 -20.55
N GLY A 364 -28.92 -0.73 -19.44
CA GLY A 364 -29.87 -0.70 -18.35
C GLY A 364 -29.87 0.64 -17.59
N GLY A 365 -30.83 0.80 -16.68
CA GLY A 365 -30.90 1.98 -15.80
C GLY A 365 -29.67 2.16 -14.90
N ALA A 366 -29.64 3.25 -14.13
CA ALA A 366 -28.52 3.57 -13.23
C ALA A 366 -28.92 3.50 -11.75
N LEU A 367 -27.98 3.07 -10.91
CA LEU A 367 -28.07 3.05 -9.45
C LEU A 367 -27.09 4.07 -8.87
N LEU A 368 -27.58 4.98 -8.02
CA LEU A 368 -26.76 5.99 -7.34
C LEU A 368 -26.68 5.72 -5.84
N VAL A 369 -25.46 5.62 -5.31
CA VAL A 369 -25.21 5.46 -3.88
C VAL A 369 -24.46 6.69 -3.37
N THR A 370 -24.97 7.37 -2.34
CA THR A 370 -24.30 8.51 -1.70
C THR A 370 -23.76 8.10 -0.33
N ALA A 371 -22.46 8.19 -0.11
CA ALA A 371 -21.79 7.84 1.15
C ALA A 371 -21.17 9.08 1.84
N PRO A 372 -20.99 9.06 3.18
CA PRO A 372 -20.23 10.07 3.91
C PRO A 372 -18.80 10.17 3.40
N ALA A 373 -18.18 11.35 3.52
CA ALA A 373 -16.79 11.58 3.14
C ALA A 373 -15.78 10.76 3.99
N ASP A 374 -16.19 10.35 5.20
CA ASP A 374 -15.41 9.59 6.18
C ASP A 374 -15.83 8.11 6.28
N ALA A 375 -16.86 7.68 5.54
CA ALA A 375 -17.17 6.26 5.44
C ALA A 375 -15.96 5.58 4.80
N ALA A 376 -15.43 4.54 5.45
CA ALA A 376 -14.24 3.81 5.01
C ALA A 376 -14.48 2.98 3.73
N LEU A 377 -14.89 3.66 2.66
CA LEU A 377 -14.56 3.37 1.27
C LEU A 377 -13.22 4.07 1.07
N GLU A 378 -12.15 3.30 0.86
CA GLU A 378 -10.76 3.81 0.91
C GLU A 378 -10.51 5.02 -0.03
N ALA A 379 -9.44 5.77 0.23
CA ALA A 379 -8.90 6.78 -0.70
C ALA A 379 -8.47 6.20 -2.06
N ALA A 380 -8.44 4.86 -2.21
CA ALA A 380 -8.40 4.16 -3.49
C ALA A 380 -9.65 4.42 -4.38
N TRP A 381 -10.62 5.20 -3.87
CA TRP A 381 -11.93 5.44 -4.47
C TRP A 381 -12.31 6.91 -4.72
N THR A 382 -11.32 7.79 -4.94
CA THR A 382 -11.56 9.20 -5.30
C THR A 382 -11.08 9.58 -6.72
N ALA A 383 -12.08 9.75 -7.62
CA ALA A 383 -12.20 10.59 -8.84
C ALA A 383 -11.38 10.22 -10.12
N TRP A 384 -11.88 10.24 -11.38
CA TRP A 384 -12.98 11.02 -12.03
C TRP A 384 -13.68 10.33 -13.24
N THR A 385 -14.93 10.78 -13.48
CA THR A 385 -15.87 10.81 -14.64
C THR A 385 -15.81 9.88 -15.88
N ALA A 386 -16.94 9.18 -16.12
CA ALA A 386 -17.72 9.16 -17.39
C ALA A 386 -19.20 8.80 -17.09
N GLY A 387 -20.16 9.41 -17.80
CA GLY A 387 -21.61 9.30 -17.55
C GLY A 387 -22.31 8.16 -18.31
N ILE A 388 -23.57 7.88 -17.96
CA ILE A 388 -24.48 7.10 -18.81
C ILE A 388 -25.68 7.95 -19.20
N GLY A 389 -25.80 8.16 -20.51
CA GLY A 389 -26.91 8.84 -21.16
C GLY A 389 -26.54 9.19 -22.59
N GLY A 390 -26.52 8.20 -23.48
CA GLY A 390 -26.28 8.37 -24.92
C GLY A 390 -24.97 9.06 -25.29
N ALA A 391 -24.76 9.30 -26.58
CA ALA A 391 -23.74 10.24 -27.04
C ALA A 391 -23.96 11.62 -26.37
N PRO A 392 -22.92 12.47 -26.21
CA PRO A 392 -23.02 13.71 -25.44
C PRO A 392 -24.13 14.61 -25.99
N GLY A 393 -25.24 14.78 -25.28
CA GLY A 393 -26.30 15.73 -25.65
C GLY A 393 -27.76 15.29 -25.49
N GLU A 394 -28.09 14.04 -25.16
CA GLU A 394 -29.50 13.61 -25.06
C GLU A 394 -29.95 13.20 -23.65
N ARG A 395 -31.02 13.87 -23.18
CA ARG A 395 -31.73 13.55 -21.94
C ARG A 395 -32.62 12.32 -22.16
N THR A 396 -32.29 11.19 -21.55
CA THR A 396 -33.30 10.14 -21.27
C THR A 396 -33.88 10.35 -19.87
N GLY A 397 -35.21 10.34 -19.77
CA GLY A 397 -35.99 10.89 -18.64
C GLY A 397 -36.13 10.03 -17.38
N ALA A 398 -35.26 9.06 -17.12
CA ALA A 398 -35.38 8.18 -15.94
C ALA A 398 -34.39 8.58 -14.83
N GLN A 399 -34.89 8.93 -13.64
CA GLN A 399 -34.05 9.21 -12.47
C GLN A 399 -33.48 7.91 -11.87
N PRO A 400 -32.21 7.89 -11.41
CA PRO A 400 -31.63 6.72 -10.74
C PRO A 400 -32.21 6.55 -9.33
N ALA A 401 -32.30 5.31 -8.85
CA ALA A 401 -32.59 5.06 -7.43
C ALA A 401 -31.43 5.55 -6.55
N ARG A 402 -31.74 6.16 -5.40
CA ARG A 402 -30.77 6.86 -4.53
C ARG A 402 -30.77 6.32 -3.10
N ILE A 403 -29.58 5.95 -2.62
CA ILE A 403 -29.35 5.49 -1.23
C ILE A 403 -28.34 6.43 -0.57
N ASP A 404 -28.72 7.06 0.53
CA ASP A 404 -27.93 8.05 1.23
C ASP A 404 -27.56 7.57 2.64
N PHE A 405 -26.27 7.47 2.92
CA PHE A 405 -25.76 7.18 4.25
C PHE A 405 -25.46 8.52 4.94
N THR A 406 -26.29 8.98 5.89
CA THR A 406 -26.16 10.32 6.51
C THR A 406 -26.27 10.29 8.03
N GLY A 407 -25.87 11.40 8.67
CA GLY A 407 -25.88 11.55 10.12
C GLY A 407 -27.02 12.37 10.72
N ALA A 408 -27.92 13.03 9.96
CA ALA A 408 -28.83 13.99 10.61
C ALA A 408 -30.21 14.33 10.01
N ASP A 409 -30.56 14.13 8.73
CA ASP A 409 -31.86 14.62 8.20
C ASP A 409 -32.64 13.59 7.37
N CYS A 410 -33.87 13.26 7.81
CA CYS A 410 -34.83 12.39 7.13
C CYS A 410 -36.18 13.08 6.92
N ALA A 411 -36.81 12.88 5.77
CA ALA A 411 -38.14 13.42 5.43
C ALA A 411 -39.25 12.36 5.58
N PRO A 412 -40.51 12.77 5.85
CA PRO A 412 -41.65 11.85 5.83
C PRO A 412 -41.77 11.16 4.45
N GLY A 413 -41.90 9.83 4.45
CA GLY A 413 -42.02 9.03 3.21
C GLY A 413 -40.72 8.41 2.70
N GLU A 414 -39.56 8.75 3.28
CA GLU A 414 -38.28 8.09 2.98
C GLU A 414 -38.19 6.71 3.65
N THR A 415 -37.44 5.79 3.03
CA THR A 415 -37.04 4.55 3.70
C THR A 415 -35.91 4.85 4.66
N VAL A 416 -36.05 4.53 5.95
CA VAL A 416 -35.06 4.86 6.98
C VAL A 416 -34.54 3.59 7.63
N VAL A 417 -33.22 3.40 7.60
CA VAL A 417 -32.46 2.34 8.27
C VAL A 417 -31.68 2.97 9.43
N ASP A 418 -32.21 2.89 10.64
CA ASP A 418 -31.58 3.41 11.86
C ASP A 418 -30.79 2.30 12.57
N LEU A 419 -29.46 2.38 12.44
CA LEU A 419 -28.51 1.47 13.08
C LEU A 419 -28.38 1.71 14.60
N ARG A 420 -28.68 2.93 15.09
CA ARG A 420 -28.61 3.26 16.53
C ARG A 420 -29.84 2.72 17.26
N GLY A 421 -31.02 2.94 16.68
CA GLY A 421 -32.29 2.43 17.18
C GLY A 421 -32.57 0.97 16.82
N GLY A 422 -31.78 0.39 15.91
CA GLY A 422 -32.01 -0.95 15.38
C GLY A 422 -33.38 -1.07 14.72
N MET A 423 -33.74 -0.13 13.85
CA MET A 423 -35.06 -0.05 13.25
C MET A 423 -34.96 0.19 11.75
N LEU A 424 -35.82 -0.46 10.96
CA LEU A 424 -36.03 -0.14 9.55
C LEU A 424 -37.50 0.23 9.35
N THR A 425 -37.73 1.37 8.72
CA THR A 425 -39.07 1.82 8.30
C THR A 425 -39.05 2.08 6.81
N ASP A 426 -39.86 1.35 6.05
CA ASP A 426 -40.07 1.56 4.62
C ASP A 426 -41.56 1.84 4.39
N PRO A 427 -41.95 3.12 4.25
CA PRO A 427 -43.33 3.50 3.97
C PRO A 427 -43.83 2.97 2.61
N GLY A 428 -42.94 2.82 1.63
CA GLY A 428 -43.30 2.36 0.28
C GLY A 428 -43.65 0.87 0.24
N GLN A 429 -43.14 0.09 1.19
CA GLN A 429 -43.46 -1.33 1.36
C GLN A 429 -44.31 -1.63 2.60
N GLU A 430 -44.85 -0.60 3.27
CA GLU A 430 -45.58 -0.69 4.55
C GLU A 430 -44.84 -1.55 5.60
N GLN A 431 -43.51 -1.47 5.60
CA GLN A 431 -42.65 -2.35 6.37
C GLN A 431 -42.06 -1.62 7.58
N ARG A 432 -42.20 -2.24 8.76
CA ARG A 432 -41.54 -1.80 9.99
C ARG A 432 -40.85 -2.98 10.66
N ILE A 433 -39.53 -2.87 10.84
CA ILE A 433 -38.68 -3.87 11.48
C ILE A 433 -37.99 -3.23 12.69
N THR A 434 -38.01 -3.94 13.82
CA THR A 434 -37.44 -3.52 15.11
C THR A 434 -36.40 -4.52 15.59
N GLY A 435 -35.42 -4.08 16.37
CA GLY A 435 -34.31 -4.93 16.83
C GLY A 435 -33.42 -5.42 15.69
N LEU A 436 -33.22 -4.59 14.66
CA LEU A 436 -32.37 -4.85 13.50
C LEU A 436 -30.91 -5.05 13.92
N GLU A 437 -30.37 -6.22 13.62
CA GLU A 437 -28.95 -6.53 13.66
C GLU A 437 -28.39 -6.38 12.25
N ALA A 438 -27.79 -5.22 11.98
CA ALA A 438 -27.30 -4.90 10.66
C ALA A 438 -26.06 -5.72 10.26
N ASP A 439 -26.05 -6.16 9.00
CA ASP A 439 -24.93 -6.85 8.38
C ASP A 439 -23.95 -5.83 7.75
N GLY A 440 -22.66 -6.03 8.00
CA GLY A 440 -21.58 -5.20 7.47
C GLY A 440 -20.34 -6.03 7.17
N ILE A 441 -19.41 -5.45 6.42
CA ILE A 441 -18.15 -6.12 6.05
C ILE A 441 -16.95 -5.21 6.23
N ALA A 442 -15.80 -5.75 6.63
CA ALA A 442 -14.54 -5.02 6.69
C ALA A 442 -13.92 -4.73 5.30
N PRO A 443 -12.99 -3.76 5.20
CA PRO A 443 -12.34 -3.40 3.94
C PRO A 443 -11.65 -4.56 3.21
N ALA A 444 -10.90 -5.40 3.92
CA ALA A 444 -10.22 -6.56 3.33
C ALA A 444 -11.20 -7.60 2.77
N THR A 445 -12.39 -7.74 3.38
CA THR A 445 -13.41 -8.70 2.93
C THR A 445 -14.00 -8.27 1.59
N ILE A 446 -14.37 -6.98 1.44
CA ILE A 446 -14.93 -6.47 0.19
C ILE A 446 -13.90 -6.51 -0.94
N ALA A 447 -12.63 -6.19 -0.66
CA ALA A 447 -11.57 -6.25 -1.66
C ALA A 447 -11.39 -7.67 -2.20
N GLY A 448 -11.34 -8.67 -1.31
CA GLY A 448 -11.25 -10.08 -1.71
C GLY A 448 -12.45 -10.52 -2.56
N TRP A 449 -13.68 -10.19 -2.17
CA TRP A 449 -14.86 -10.57 -2.94
C TRP A 449 -14.99 -9.82 -4.27
N ALA A 450 -14.58 -8.56 -4.32
CA ALA A 450 -14.59 -7.78 -5.55
C ALA A 450 -13.61 -8.35 -6.58
N ALA A 451 -12.43 -8.82 -6.14
CA ALA A 451 -11.48 -9.51 -7.00
C ALA A 451 -12.06 -10.82 -7.55
N GLU A 452 -12.64 -11.64 -6.68
CA GLU A 452 -13.26 -12.91 -7.11
C GLU A 452 -14.46 -12.66 -8.05
N LEU A 453 -15.27 -11.63 -7.78
CA LEU A 453 -16.37 -11.24 -8.68
C LEU A 453 -15.84 -10.72 -10.03
N ALA A 454 -14.69 -10.04 -10.05
CA ALA A 454 -14.03 -9.63 -11.29
C ALA A 454 -13.64 -10.84 -12.13
N ASP A 455 -13.02 -11.85 -11.52
CA ASP A 455 -12.64 -13.09 -12.22
C ASP A 455 -13.85 -13.77 -12.86
N ASP A 456 -14.99 -13.85 -12.15
CA ASP A 456 -16.23 -14.40 -12.72
C ASP A 456 -16.73 -13.59 -13.91
N VAL A 457 -16.72 -12.25 -13.82
CA VAL A 457 -17.12 -11.36 -14.92
C VAL A 457 -16.27 -11.61 -16.16
N VAL A 458 -14.98 -11.83 -15.97
CA VAL A 458 -14.02 -12.15 -17.05
C VAL A 458 -14.28 -13.53 -17.63
N ASP A 459 -14.34 -14.54 -16.78
CA ASP A 459 -14.51 -15.94 -17.17
C ASP A 459 -15.85 -16.17 -17.89
N LEU A 460 -16.88 -15.42 -17.52
CA LEU A 460 -18.21 -15.46 -18.14
C LEU A 460 -18.32 -14.56 -19.38
N GLY A 461 -17.29 -13.74 -19.68
CA GLY A 461 -17.31 -12.83 -20.82
C GLY A 461 -18.36 -11.72 -20.71
N LEU A 462 -18.71 -11.32 -19.48
CA LEU A 462 -19.72 -10.29 -19.19
C LEU A 462 -19.15 -8.87 -19.27
N LEU A 463 -17.86 -8.74 -19.61
CA LEU A 463 -17.23 -7.45 -19.89
C LEU A 463 -17.80 -6.84 -21.18
N PRO A 464 -18.10 -5.53 -21.19
CA PRO A 464 -18.23 -4.79 -22.43
C PRO A 464 -17.00 -5.04 -23.31
N THR A 465 -17.19 -5.15 -24.62
CA THR A 465 -16.12 -5.40 -25.60
C THR A 465 -14.93 -4.44 -25.51
N ASP A 466 -15.09 -3.33 -24.79
CA ASP A 466 -14.13 -2.23 -24.70
C ASP A 466 -13.58 -2.00 -23.26
N ALA A 467 -13.99 -2.79 -22.25
CA ALA A 467 -13.55 -2.63 -20.86
C ALA A 467 -12.74 -3.84 -20.38
N GLY A 468 -11.43 -3.67 -20.23
CA GLY A 468 -10.53 -4.71 -19.73
C GLY A 468 -10.76 -5.06 -18.26
N ALA A 469 -10.63 -6.34 -17.93
CA ALA A 469 -10.63 -6.92 -16.58
C ALA A 469 -9.70 -6.22 -15.56
N GLY A 470 -8.66 -5.53 -16.03
CA GLY A 470 -7.65 -4.87 -15.22
C GLY A 470 -8.11 -3.60 -14.50
N ALA A 471 -9.38 -3.20 -14.61
CA ALA A 471 -9.93 -2.00 -13.99
C ALA A 471 -10.20 -2.12 -12.47
N LEU A 472 -9.85 -3.25 -11.84
CA LEU A 472 -10.13 -3.54 -10.42
C LEU A 472 -8.85 -3.80 -9.58
N PHE A 473 -7.87 -2.88 -9.62
CA PHE A 473 -6.75 -2.68 -8.65
C PHE A 473 -5.36 -3.27 -8.98
N PRO A 474 -4.25 -2.58 -8.56
CA PRO A 474 -2.89 -3.13 -8.53
C PRO A 474 -2.65 -4.09 -7.35
N PRO A 475 -1.60 -4.95 -7.38
CA PRO A 475 -1.41 -6.09 -6.47
C PRO A 475 -1.56 -5.75 -4.98
N ALA A 476 -2.17 -6.65 -4.22
CA ALA A 476 -2.56 -6.49 -2.81
C ALA A 476 -1.39 -6.39 -1.79
N ASP A 477 -0.15 -6.55 -2.24
CA ASP A 477 1.03 -6.79 -1.40
C ASP A 477 2.09 -5.69 -1.50
N VAL A 478 1.69 -4.43 -1.69
CA VAL A 478 2.67 -3.33 -1.81
C VAL A 478 3.47 -3.16 -0.53
N GLY A 479 4.77 -3.43 -0.61
CA GLY A 479 5.70 -3.28 0.50
C GLY A 479 5.56 -4.33 1.61
N THR A 480 4.97 -5.50 1.34
CA THR A 480 4.76 -6.54 2.37
C THR A 480 5.88 -7.58 2.44
N ARG A 481 6.80 -7.60 1.47
CA ARG A 481 7.90 -8.58 1.44
C ARG A 481 9.17 -8.04 2.10
N ASP A 482 9.68 -8.80 3.05
CA ASP A 482 11.02 -8.63 3.60
C ASP A 482 12.07 -8.94 2.52
N ALA A 483 13.09 -8.09 2.40
CA ALA A 483 14.19 -8.27 1.46
C ALA A 483 15.37 -9.06 2.06
N VAL A 484 15.32 -9.49 3.33
CA VAL A 484 16.43 -10.18 4.01
C VAL A 484 16.95 -11.37 3.20
N ASP A 485 16.08 -12.26 2.75
CA ASP A 485 16.49 -13.50 2.06
C ASP A 485 16.24 -13.49 0.54
N ALA A 486 15.36 -12.61 0.03
CA ALA A 486 14.97 -12.59 -1.38
C ALA A 486 14.65 -11.16 -1.85
N LEU A 487 15.08 -10.82 -3.07
CA LEU A 487 14.72 -9.55 -3.73
C LEU A 487 14.14 -9.89 -5.11
N ARG A 488 12.91 -10.40 -5.10
CA ARG A 488 12.30 -11.07 -6.25
C ARG A 488 11.38 -10.14 -7.05
N VAL A 489 11.55 -10.17 -8.36
CA VAL A 489 10.77 -9.42 -9.35
C VAL A 489 10.32 -10.31 -10.50
N SER A 490 9.06 -10.19 -10.93
CA SER A 490 8.56 -10.91 -12.11
C SER A 490 9.05 -10.26 -13.41
N LEU A 491 9.30 -11.04 -14.45
CA LEU A 491 9.80 -10.55 -15.73
C LEU A 491 8.76 -10.65 -16.87
N GLU A 492 7.76 -11.50 -16.70
CA GLU A 492 6.67 -11.71 -17.67
C GLU A 492 5.31 -11.37 -17.08
N ALA A 493 4.33 -11.11 -17.95
CA ALA A 493 2.92 -11.01 -17.61
C ALA A 493 2.27 -12.39 -17.78
N GLY A 494 1.44 -12.76 -16.82
CA GLY A 494 0.48 -13.86 -16.93
C GLY A 494 -0.58 -13.57 -18.00
N SER A 495 -1.37 -14.58 -18.36
CA SER A 495 -2.48 -14.43 -19.31
C SER A 495 -3.61 -13.53 -18.80
N ASP A 496 -3.60 -13.22 -17.51
CA ASP A 496 -4.52 -12.38 -16.73
C ASP A 496 -4.03 -10.92 -16.56
N GLY A 497 -2.86 -10.56 -17.09
CA GLY A 497 -2.26 -9.24 -16.89
C GLY A 497 -1.60 -9.03 -15.51
N GLY A 498 -1.42 -10.11 -14.74
CA GLY A 498 -0.64 -10.15 -13.49
C GLY A 498 0.81 -10.62 -13.69
N PRO A 499 1.61 -10.81 -12.62
CA PRO A 499 2.96 -11.35 -12.73
C PRO A 499 2.95 -12.80 -13.24
N GLY A 500 3.69 -13.07 -14.31
CA GLY A 500 3.85 -14.38 -14.95
C GLY A 500 4.81 -15.31 -14.21
N ALA A 501 4.98 -16.52 -14.75
CA ALA A 501 5.74 -17.60 -14.11
C ALA A 501 7.26 -17.34 -14.01
N LEU A 502 7.81 -16.50 -14.89
CA LEU A 502 9.23 -16.16 -14.87
C LEU A 502 9.49 -14.99 -13.93
N ALA A 503 10.30 -15.24 -12.90
CA ALA A 503 10.79 -14.23 -11.98
C ALA A 503 12.32 -14.29 -11.85
N LEU A 504 12.91 -13.15 -11.52
CA LEU A 504 14.32 -12.96 -11.20
C LEU A 504 14.43 -12.59 -9.72
N ASP A 505 15.29 -13.28 -8.99
CA ASP A 505 15.64 -12.93 -7.62
C ASP A 505 17.06 -12.35 -7.58
N LEU A 506 17.16 -11.03 -7.37
CA LEU A 506 18.46 -10.36 -7.30
C LEU A 506 19.29 -10.81 -6.09
N ALA A 507 18.72 -11.46 -5.07
CA ALA A 507 19.49 -12.03 -3.97
C ALA A 507 20.01 -13.45 -4.28
N ALA A 508 19.20 -14.26 -4.98
CA ALA A 508 19.44 -15.68 -5.17
C ALA A 508 19.99 -16.08 -6.55
N ASP A 509 19.53 -15.45 -7.64
CA ASP A 509 19.86 -15.82 -9.03
C ASP A 509 21.14 -15.14 -9.56
N GLY A 510 21.78 -14.33 -8.73
CA GLY A 510 22.98 -13.56 -9.06
C GLY A 510 22.79 -12.12 -8.56
N PRO A 511 23.68 -11.60 -7.70
CA PRO A 511 23.50 -10.31 -7.05
C PRO A 511 23.38 -9.14 -8.03
N HIS A 512 23.86 -9.33 -9.26
CA HIS A 512 24.08 -8.28 -10.21
C HIS A 512 23.52 -8.70 -11.58
N LEU A 513 22.90 -7.75 -12.27
CA LEU A 513 22.23 -7.99 -13.53
C LEU A 513 22.86 -7.16 -14.62
N LEU A 514 23.22 -7.80 -15.74
CA LEU A 514 23.51 -7.12 -16.99
C LEU A 514 22.28 -7.15 -17.90
N LEU A 515 21.81 -5.99 -18.34
CA LEU A 515 20.77 -5.82 -19.34
C LEU A 515 21.37 -5.26 -20.63
N ALA A 516 21.49 -6.10 -21.65
CA ALA A 516 22.06 -5.71 -22.94
C ALA A 516 21.00 -5.72 -24.05
N GLY A 517 21.04 -4.73 -24.94
CA GLY A 517 20.10 -4.68 -26.06
C GLY A 517 20.25 -3.45 -26.95
N THR A 518 20.10 -3.65 -28.25
CA THR A 518 20.13 -2.56 -29.25
C THR A 518 19.00 -1.54 -29.04
N THR A 519 19.13 -0.35 -29.63
CA THR A 519 18.09 0.68 -29.61
C THR A 519 16.75 0.15 -30.13
N GLY A 520 15.66 0.51 -29.44
CA GLY A 520 14.30 0.06 -29.78
C GLY A 520 14.01 -1.40 -29.43
N SER A 521 14.91 -2.11 -28.75
CA SER A 521 14.65 -3.49 -28.30
C SER A 521 13.77 -3.59 -27.05
N GLY A 522 13.47 -2.48 -26.37
CA GLY A 522 12.68 -2.44 -25.13
C GLY A 522 13.52 -2.36 -23.83
N LYS A 523 14.82 -2.05 -23.94
CA LYS A 523 15.76 -1.96 -22.80
C LYS A 523 15.26 -1.04 -21.67
N SER A 524 14.93 0.21 -22.00
CA SER A 524 14.51 1.21 -21.00
C SER A 524 13.19 0.82 -20.31
N ASP A 525 12.21 0.31 -21.07
CA ASP A 525 10.94 -0.16 -20.48
C ASP A 525 11.17 -1.34 -19.54
N LEU A 526 11.96 -2.34 -19.93
CA LEU A 526 12.26 -3.48 -19.06
C LEU A 526 13.02 -3.06 -17.80
N LEU A 527 13.96 -2.13 -17.92
CA LEU A 527 14.71 -1.60 -16.80
C LEU A 527 13.80 -0.89 -15.79
N LEU A 528 12.87 -0.05 -16.26
CA LEU A 528 11.84 0.58 -15.44
C LEU A 528 10.91 -0.46 -14.81
N SER A 529 10.45 -1.45 -15.57
CA SER A 529 9.60 -2.54 -15.07
C SER A 529 10.22 -3.29 -13.91
N LEU A 530 11.51 -3.58 -14.02
CA LEU A 530 12.26 -4.34 -13.04
C LEU A 530 12.35 -3.57 -11.71
N LEU A 531 12.78 -2.31 -11.77
CA LEU A 531 12.92 -1.48 -10.57
C LEU A 531 11.56 -1.19 -9.92
N LEU A 532 10.55 -0.90 -10.74
CA LEU A 532 9.19 -0.70 -10.24
C LEU A 532 8.61 -1.98 -9.63
N GLY A 533 8.90 -3.14 -10.22
CA GLY A 533 8.53 -4.44 -9.68
C GLY A 533 9.16 -4.71 -8.31
N VAL A 534 10.40 -4.26 -8.08
CA VAL A 534 11.02 -4.30 -6.75
C VAL A 534 10.29 -3.37 -5.77
N ALA A 535 10.07 -2.10 -6.16
CA ALA A 535 9.38 -1.12 -5.32
C ALA A 535 7.92 -1.51 -5.02
N ALA A 536 7.27 -2.23 -5.92
CA ALA A 536 5.91 -2.71 -5.74
C ALA A 536 5.79 -3.85 -4.72
N HIS A 537 6.87 -4.55 -4.34
CA HIS A 537 6.79 -5.70 -3.43
C HIS A 537 7.58 -5.50 -2.13
N HIS A 538 8.63 -4.69 -2.17
CA HIS A 538 9.54 -4.46 -1.05
C HIS A 538 9.45 -3.00 -0.61
N PRO A 539 9.26 -2.70 0.69
CA PRO A 539 9.17 -1.33 1.16
C PRO A 539 10.53 -0.63 1.13
N ALA A 540 10.55 0.72 1.13
CA ALA A 540 11.79 1.50 1.06
C ALA A 540 12.77 1.22 2.22
N ALA A 541 12.26 0.73 3.35
CA ALA A 541 13.07 0.24 4.49
C ALA A 541 13.89 -1.01 4.18
N GLU A 542 13.47 -1.79 3.19
CA GLU A 542 14.04 -3.10 2.84
C GLU A 542 14.80 -3.06 1.50
N ALA A 543 14.35 -2.24 0.54
CA ALA A 543 15.01 -2.05 -0.75
C ALA A 543 14.99 -0.58 -1.17
N ALA A 544 16.13 -0.07 -1.63
CA ALA A 544 16.27 1.30 -2.09
C ALA A 544 17.18 1.41 -3.32
N PHE A 545 17.05 2.50 -4.07
CA PHE A 545 17.62 2.67 -5.40
C PHE A 545 18.60 3.85 -5.46
N LEU A 546 19.73 3.61 -6.13
CA LEU A 546 20.65 4.63 -6.61
C LEU A 546 20.67 4.55 -8.13
N LEU A 547 20.13 5.58 -8.79
CA LEU A 547 19.87 5.57 -10.22
C LEU A 547 20.85 6.51 -10.92
N LEU A 548 21.61 5.97 -11.88
CA LEU A 548 22.59 6.71 -12.68
C LEU A 548 22.12 6.71 -14.15
N ASP A 549 21.63 7.85 -14.65
CA ASP A 549 21.06 8.01 -15.99
C ASP A 549 21.99 8.85 -16.90
N PHE A 550 22.73 8.17 -17.78
CA PHE A 550 23.65 8.82 -18.74
C PHE A 550 23.00 9.09 -20.10
N LYS A 551 21.66 9.08 -20.18
CA LYS A 551 20.87 9.37 -21.39
C LYS A 551 19.98 10.60 -21.21
N GLY A 552 20.49 11.63 -20.52
CA GLY A 552 19.77 12.89 -20.36
C GLY A 552 18.58 12.86 -19.40
N GLY A 553 18.51 11.87 -18.49
CA GLY A 553 17.46 11.80 -17.46
C GLY A 553 16.12 11.20 -17.92
N ALA A 554 16.04 10.76 -19.18
CA ALA A 554 14.80 10.25 -19.76
C ALA A 554 14.49 8.79 -19.38
N SER A 555 15.46 8.01 -18.90
CA SER A 555 15.30 6.59 -18.61
C SER A 555 14.80 6.35 -17.18
N PHE A 556 15.37 7.03 -16.18
CA PHE A 556 15.00 6.84 -14.76
C PHE A 556 14.16 7.96 -14.15
N GLY A 557 14.01 9.09 -14.85
CA GLY A 557 13.18 10.23 -14.43
C GLY A 557 11.83 9.86 -13.80
N PRO A 558 11.05 8.91 -14.39
CA PRO A 558 9.78 8.50 -13.81
C PRO A 558 9.86 7.96 -12.38
N LEU A 559 10.96 7.32 -11.97
CA LEU A 559 11.12 6.71 -10.65
C LEU A 559 11.53 7.70 -9.55
N ALA A 560 11.82 8.96 -9.90
CA ALA A 560 12.35 9.96 -8.97
C ALA A 560 11.45 10.20 -7.75
N ALA A 561 10.13 10.11 -7.92
CA ALA A 561 9.15 10.36 -6.86
C ALA A 561 8.94 9.18 -5.89
N LEU A 562 9.53 8.00 -6.14
CA LEU A 562 9.41 6.86 -5.24
C LEU A 562 10.22 7.07 -3.96
N PRO A 563 9.72 6.67 -2.78
CA PRO A 563 10.49 6.73 -1.54
C PRO A 563 11.70 5.78 -1.53
N HIS A 564 11.72 4.80 -2.44
CA HIS A 564 12.86 3.91 -2.70
C HIS A 564 14.03 4.65 -3.33
N THR A 565 13.76 5.68 -4.14
CA THR A 565 14.79 6.39 -4.89
C THR A 565 15.56 7.32 -3.96
N MET A 566 16.73 6.87 -3.52
CA MET A 566 17.62 7.65 -2.64
C MET A 566 18.36 8.74 -3.39
N SER A 567 18.76 8.45 -4.63
CA SER A 567 19.31 9.45 -5.54
C SER A 567 19.04 9.05 -6.98
N LEU A 568 18.79 10.07 -7.80
CA LEU A 568 18.76 10.00 -9.24
C LEU A 568 19.75 11.02 -9.77
N GLU A 569 20.87 10.54 -10.32
CA GLU A 569 21.84 11.41 -10.99
C GLU A 569 21.58 11.35 -12.49
N THR A 570 21.19 12.48 -13.07
CA THR A 570 20.98 12.62 -14.51
C THR A 570 22.13 13.40 -15.13
N ASN A 571 22.68 12.83 -16.20
CA ASN A 571 23.54 13.47 -17.21
C ASN A 571 24.24 14.79 -16.83
N HIS A 572 25.19 14.72 -15.90
CA HIS A 572 26.10 15.82 -15.61
C HIS A 572 27.51 15.42 -16.01
N VAL A 573 28.01 16.04 -17.07
CA VAL A 573 29.44 16.09 -17.36
C VAL A 573 30.09 16.82 -16.17
N GLY A 574 30.70 16.09 -15.22
CA GLY A 574 31.47 16.68 -14.12
C GLY A 574 31.21 16.10 -12.71
N ALA A 575 31.27 16.96 -11.69
CA ALA A 575 31.43 16.59 -10.28
C ALA A 575 30.25 15.80 -9.64
N ALA A 576 29.05 15.84 -10.22
CA ALA A 576 27.86 15.17 -9.66
C ALA A 576 27.89 13.64 -9.80
N SER A 577 28.28 13.10 -10.96
CA SER A 577 28.41 11.64 -11.15
C SER A 577 29.52 11.04 -10.28
N LEU A 578 30.62 11.78 -10.08
CA LEU A 578 31.67 11.42 -9.12
C LEU A 578 31.17 11.42 -7.67
N ARG A 579 30.27 12.33 -7.30
CA ARG A 579 29.68 12.37 -5.95
C ARG A 579 28.90 11.10 -5.65
N ALA A 580 28.04 10.63 -6.55
CA ALA A 580 27.30 9.40 -6.34
C ALA A 580 28.20 8.16 -6.25
N LEU A 581 29.22 8.06 -7.11
CA LEU A 581 30.21 6.97 -7.03
C LEU A 581 31.01 7.00 -5.72
N ASN A 582 31.39 8.20 -5.26
CA ASN A 582 32.06 8.39 -3.98
C ASN A 582 31.17 8.02 -2.79
N ALA A 583 29.88 8.39 -2.83
CA ALA A 583 28.89 8.03 -1.82
C ALA A 583 28.66 6.51 -1.78
N ILE A 584 28.61 5.84 -2.94
CA ILE A 584 28.53 4.37 -3.00
C ILE A 584 29.77 3.73 -2.36
N ARG A 585 30.97 4.24 -2.67
CA ARG A 585 32.23 3.74 -2.07
C ARG A 585 32.25 3.95 -0.55
N ALA A 586 31.79 5.11 -0.07
CA ALA A 586 31.68 5.41 1.35
C ALA A 586 30.70 4.47 2.06
N GLU A 587 29.52 4.24 1.47
CA GLU A 587 28.51 3.33 2.02
C GLU A 587 29.00 1.88 2.07
N LEU A 588 29.78 1.45 1.06
CA LEU A 588 30.43 0.15 1.06
C LEU A 588 31.36 0.00 2.28
N HIS A 589 32.26 0.96 2.51
CA HIS A 589 33.14 0.95 3.68
C HIS A 589 32.39 1.06 5.01
N ARG A 590 31.32 1.84 5.05
CA ARG A 590 30.46 1.95 6.24
C ARG A 590 29.86 0.60 6.61
N ARG A 591 29.35 -0.15 5.62
CA ARG A 591 28.77 -1.49 5.86
C ARG A 591 29.83 -2.52 6.25
N GLU A 592 31.03 -2.45 5.66
CA GLU A 592 32.16 -3.30 6.07
C GLU A 592 32.49 -3.11 7.56
N ALA A 593 32.65 -1.86 7.99
CA ALA A 593 32.92 -1.53 9.39
C ALA A 593 31.75 -1.95 10.30
N LEU A 594 30.52 -1.63 9.91
CA LEU A 594 29.31 -1.96 10.66
C LEU A 594 29.15 -3.47 10.89
N PHE A 595 29.44 -4.29 9.87
CA PHE A 595 29.30 -5.75 9.97
C PHE A 595 30.46 -6.36 10.77
N ALA A 596 31.66 -5.81 10.63
CA ALA A 596 32.82 -6.20 11.44
C ALA A 596 32.58 -5.91 12.93
N GLU A 597 32.07 -4.71 13.28
CA GLU A 597 31.71 -4.33 14.64
C GLU A 597 30.61 -5.24 15.24
N ALA A 598 29.63 -5.62 14.43
CA ALA A 598 28.56 -6.54 14.83
C ALA A 598 28.99 -8.03 14.84
N GLY A 599 30.19 -8.36 14.34
CA GLY A 599 30.71 -9.73 14.26
C GLY A 599 29.94 -10.63 13.30
N VAL A 600 29.41 -10.08 12.19
CA VAL A 600 28.62 -10.81 11.18
C VAL A 600 29.30 -10.75 9.80
N SER A 601 29.09 -11.77 8.98
CA SER A 601 29.77 -11.92 7.68
C SER A 601 29.00 -11.33 6.49
N ASP A 602 27.68 -11.15 6.62
CA ASP A 602 26.84 -10.70 5.52
C ASP A 602 25.58 -9.97 5.98
N TYR A 603 24.90 -9.36 5.00
CA TYR A 603 23.70 -8.57 5.18
C TYR A 603 22.54 -9.35 5.79
N PRO A 604 22.17 -10.57 5.29
CA PRO A 604 21.14 -11.36 5.94
C PRO A 604 21.42 -11.65 7.41
N ALA A 605 22.67 -11.99 7.77
CA ALA A 605 23.08 -12.21 9.15
C ALA A 605 22.97 -10.93 10.00
N PHE A 606 23.41 -9.79 9.47
CA PHE A 606 23.27 -8.49 10.14
C PHE A 606 21.80 -8.15 10.41
N ARG A 607 20.95 -8.22 9.39
CA ARG A 607 19.53 -7.88 9.49
C ARG A 607 18.74 -8.81 10.41
N ARG A 608 19.07 -10.10 10.45
CA ARG A 608 18.46 -11.03 11.43
C ARG A 608 18.86 -10.71 12.87
N ARG A 609 20.08 -10.21 13.09
CA ARG A 609 20.58 -9.80 14.40
C ARG A 609 20.04 -8.44 14.84
N HIS A 610 19.80 -7.54 13.88
CA HIS A 610 19.34 -6.17 14.08
C HIS A 610 18.08 -5.90 13.23
N PRO A 611 16.92 -6.53 13.53
CA PRO A 611 15.70 -6.38 12.74
C PRO A 611 15.15 -4.95 12.73
N GLU A 612 15.49 -4.14 13.73
CA GLU A 612 15.13 -2.72 13.82
C GLU A 612 16.02 -1.79 12.99
N ALA A 613 17.16 -2.26 12.48
CA ALA A 613 18.11 -1.41 11.78
C ALA A 613 17.57 -1.00 10.40
N ALA A 614 17.42 0.30 10.15
CA ALA A 614 17.00 0.86 8.86
C ALA A 614 18.12 0.78 7.80
N LEU A 615 18.44 -0.45 7.37
CA LEU A 615 19.50 -0.76 6.41
C LEU A 615 18.90 -1.52 5.20
N PRO A 616 18.41 -0.84 4.17
CA PRO A 616 17.86 -1.50 2.99
C PRO A 616 18.96 -2.14 2.14
N ARG A 617 18.59 -3.12 1.32
CA ARG A 617 19.39 -3.51 0.16
C ARG A 617 19.46 -2.34 -0.82
N LEU A 618 20.64 -2.10 -1.39
CA LEU A 618 20.85 -1.01 -2.34
C LEU A 618 20.95 -1.55 -3.76
N VAL A 619 19.97 -1.22 -4.60
CA VAL A 619 20.01 -1.48 -6.04
C VAL A 619 20.64 -0.27 -6.72
N VAL A 620 21.86 -0.43 -7.22
CA VAL A 620 22.58 0.58 -8.00
C VAL A 620 22.32 0.30 -9.48
N ALA A 621 21.45 1.10 -10.10
CA ALA A 621 21.07 0.92 -11.49
C ALA A 621 21.77 1.95 -12.38
N VAL A 622 22.42 1.48 -13.45
CA VAL A 622 23.16 2.31 -14.41
C VAL A 622 22.56 2.12 -15.78
N ASP A 623 21.99 3.16 -16.39
CA ASP A 623 21.63 3.13 -17.81
C ASP A 623 22.74 3.71 -18.67
N GLU A 624 23.10 2.95 -19.70
CA GLU A 624 24.20 3.20 -20.62
C GLU A 624 25.58 3.20 -19.94
N LEU A 625 25.91 2.08 -19.31
CA LEU A 625 27.20 1.81 -18.64
C LEU A 625 28.43 2.27 -19.44
N ARG A 626 28.39 2.15 -20.77
CA ARG A 626 29.52 2.53 -21.62
C ARG A 626 29.87 4.01 -21.48
N VAL A 627 28.86 4.89 -21.45
CA VAL A 627 29.08 6.34 -21.30
C VAL A 627 29.75 6.61 -19.95
N LEU A 628 29.29 5.97 -18.88
CA LEU A 628 29.92 6.11 -17.56
C LEU A 628 31.40 5.71 -17.55
N VAL A 629 31.74 4.57 -18.17
CA VAL A 629 33.13 4.07 -18.18
C VAL A 629 34.02 4.92 -19.09
N ASP A 630 33.49 5.37 -20.23
CA ASP A 630 34.23 6.22 -21.18
C ASP A 630 34.49 7.63 -20.57
N ASP A 631 33.50 8.22 -19.88
CA ASP A 631 33.60 9.55 -19.28
C ASP A 631 34.31 9.55 -17.91
N HIS A 632 34.20 8.46 -17.15
CA HIS A 632 34.79 8.31 -15.81
C HIS A 632 35.50 6.96 -15.66
N PRO A 633 36.78 6.86 -16.05
CA PRO A 633 37.54 5.60 -15.96
C PRO A 633 37.59 5.00 -14.54
N ASP A 634 37.60 5.84 -13.51
CA ASP A 634 37.58 5.41 -12.10
C ASP A 634 36.27 4.71 -11.71
N ALA A 635 35.17 4.95 -12.43
CA ALA A 635 33.89 4.31 -12.20
C ALA A 635 33.98 2.79 -12.44
N ALA A 636 34.78 2.34 -13.41
CA ALA A 636 34.98 0.93 -13.69
C ALA A 636 35.54 0.18 -12.47
N ALA A 637 36.51 0.77 -11.77
CA ALA A 637 37.10 0.17 -10.57
C ALA A 637 36.09 0.07 -9.41
N VAL A 638 35.23 1.08 -9.24
CA VAL A 638 34.16 1.07 -8.23
C VAL A 638 33.12 -0.01 -8.55
N LEU A 639 32.67 -0.09 -9.81
CA LEU A 639 31.71 -1.11 -10.24
C LEU A 639 32.26 -2.53 -10.12
N GLN A 640 33.53 -2.76 -10.45
CA GLN A 640 34.19 -4.05 -10.26
C GLN A 640 34.24 -4.45 -8.79
N ARG A 641 34.61 -3.51 -7.90
CA ARG A 641 34.62 -3.78 -6.45
C ARG A 641 33.22 -4.07 -5.90
N LEU A 642 32.22 -3.32 -6.34
CA LEU A 642 30.82 -3.59 -6.00
C LEU A 642 30.38 -4.98 -6.49
N ALA A 643 30.79 -5.36 -7.71
CA ALA A 643 30.45 -6.65 -8.26
C ALA A 643 31.06 -7.81 -7.46
N ALA A 644 32.31 -7.65 -7.01
CA ALA A 644 33.03 -8.69 -6.26
C ALA A 644 32.56 -8.82 -4.80
N THR A 645 32.37 -7.71 -4.08
CA THR A 645 32.14 -7.72 -2.62
C THR A 645 30.71 -7.31 -2.24
N GLY A 646 30.03 -6.56 -3.10
CA GLY A 646 28.77 -5.86 -2.81
C GLY A 646 27.63 -6.78 -2.38
N ARG A 647 27.55 -8.01 -2.91
CA ARG A 647 26.54 -9.00 -2.52
C ARG A 647 26.47 -9.22 -1.01
N SER A 648 27.63 -9.44 -0.38
CA SER A 648 27.72 -9.71 1.06
C SER A 648 27.25 -8.52 1.90
N LEU A 649 27.40 -7.31 1.38
CA LEU A 649 27.03 -6.04 2.01
C LEU A 649 25.60 -5.58 1.64
N GLY A 650 24.86 -6.35 0.85
CA GLY A 650 23.49 -6.04 0.43
C GLY A 650 23.38 -5.06 -0.74
N PHE A 651 24.43 -4.95 -1.58
CA PHE A 651 24.39 -4.20 -2.84
C PHE A 651 24.01 -5.11 -4.02
N HIS A 652 23.27 -4.53 -4.97
CA HIS A 652 22.86 -5.16 -6.22
C HIS A 652 23.09 -4.20 -7.39
N LEU A 653 23.97 -4.52 -8.33
CA LEU A 653 24.19 -3.76 -9.55
C LEU A 653 23.16 -4.16 -10.61
N VAL A 654 22.52 -3.20 -11.25
CA VAL A 654 21.70 -3.41 -12.45
C VAL A 654 22.29 -2.55 -13.56
N LEU A 655 23.10 -3.15 -14.42
CA LEU A 655 23.86 -2.45 -15.46
C LEU A 655 23.16 -2.62 -16.80
N ALA A 656 22.83 -1.53 -17.47
CA ALA A 656 22.21 -1.56 -18.78
C ALA A 656 23.14 -0.94 -19.85
N THR A 657 23.23 -1.55 -21.03
CA THR A 657 24.05 -1.04 -22.14
C THR A 657 23.48 -1.41 -23.51
N GLN A 658 23.71 -0.55 -24.50
CA GLN A 658 23.39 -0.85 -25.89
C GLN A 658 24.44 -1.74 -26.58
N ARG A 659 25.69 -1.70 -26.11
CA ARG A 659 26.82 -2.46 -26.65
C ARG A 659 27.64 -2.99 -25.49
N ALA A 660 27.54 -4.29 -25.25
CA ALA A 660 28.23 -4.89 -24.12
C ALA A 660 29.75 -5.03 -24.37
N THR A 661 30.13 -5.21 -25.63
CA THR A 661 31.54 -5.33 -26.03
C THR A 661 32.31 -4.05 -25.69
N GLY A 662 33.38 -4.18 -24.91
CA GLY A 662 34.24 -3.06 -24.48
C GLY A 662 33.75 -2.31 -23.23
N ALA A 663 32.44 -2.28 -22.97
CA ALA A 663 31.87 -1.60 -21.79
C ALA A 663 31.93 -2.47 -20.52
N VAL A 664 31.90 -3.80 -20.66
CA VAL A 664 31.95 -4.76 -19.55
C VAL A 664 33.26 -5.54 -19.62
N GLY A 665 34.20 -5.24 -18.72
CA GLY A 665 35.45 -6.00 -18.58
C GLY A 665 35.22 -7.45 -18.10
N SER A 666 36.20 -8.32 -18.33
CA SER A 666 36.15 -9.75 -17.92
C SER A 666 35.83 -9.94 -16.45
N ASP A 667 36.41 -9.09 -15.60
CA ASP A 667 36.32 -9.21 -14.15
C ASP A 667 34.96 -8.73 -13.62
N LEU A 668 34.37 -7.72 -14.26
CA LEU A 668 33.01 -7.32 -13.94
C LEU A 668 32.03 -8.43 -14.35
N ARG A 669 32.19 -8.95 -15.57
CA ARG A 669 31.36 -10.01 -16.15
C ARG A 669 31.32 -11.28 -15.30
N SER A 670 32.46 -11.74 -14.79
CA SER A 670 32.53 -12.96 -13.97
C SER A 670 31.75 -12.84 -12.66
N ASN A 671 31.47 -11.62 -12.21
CA ASN A 671 30.77 -11.33 -10.95
C ASN A 671 29.30 -10.92 -11.14
N LEU A 672 28.78 -10.80 -12.37
CA LEU A 672 27.38 -10.40 -12.57
C LEU A 672 26.42 -11.52 -12.11
N GLY A 673 26.58 -12.73 -12.64
CA GLY A 673 25.78 -13.89 -12.25
C GLY A 673 24.42 -13.98 -12.96
N SER A 674 23.86 -12.87 -13.43
CA SER A 674 22.66 -12.83 -14.29
C SER A 674 22.82 -11.87 -15.47
N THR A 675 22.38 -12.29 -16.65
CA THR A 675 22.37 -11.48 -17.89
C THR A 675 21.03 -11.62 -18.59
N ILE A 676 20.37 -10.51 -18.89
CA ILE A 676 19.23 -10.43 -19.81
C ILE A 676 19.75 -9.83 -21.12
N ALA A 677 19.73 -10.62 -22.19
CA ALA A 677 20.02 -10.15 -23.54
C ALA A 677 18.71 -9.98 -24.32
N LEU A 678 18.33 -8.72 -24.55
CA LEU A 678 17.40 -8.35 -25.61
C LEU A 678 18.11 -8.50 -26.96
N ARG A 679 17.46 -8.09 -28.06
CA ARG A 679 18.06 -8.15 -29.41
C ARG A 679 19.45 -7.50 -29.46
N THR A 680 20.48 -8.31 -29.67
CA THR A 680 21.89 -7.89 -29.83
C THR A 680 22.20 -7.54 -31.29
N ALA A 681 23.32 -6.87 -31.54
CA ALA A 681 23.68 -6.44 -32.90
C ALA A 681 24.26 -7.60 -33.73
N THR A 682 24.98 -8.53 -33.09
CA THR A 682 25.66 -9.64 -33.76
C THR A 682 25.49 -10.94 -33.00
N GLU A 683 25.66 -12.08 -33.70
CA GLU A 683 25.69 -13.40 -33.06
C GLU A 683 26.86 -13.51 -32.07
N GLN A 684 28.02 -12.93 -32.39
CA GLN A 684 29.18 -12.93 -31.49
C GLN A 684 28.84 -12.26 -30.16
N GLU A 685 28.21 -11.09 -30.19
CA GLU A 685 27.78 -10.39 -28.97
C GLU A 685 26.75 -11.21 -28.17
N SER A 686 25.86 -11.93 -28.85
CA SER A 686 24.90 -12.85 -28.20
C SER A 686 25.62 -14.02 -27.53
N TRP A 687 26.57 -14.66 -28.22
CA TRP A 687 27.39 -15.74 -27.67
C TRP A 687 28.18 -15.28 -26.47
N ASP A 688 28.78 -14.09 -26.57
CA ASP A 688 29.48 -13.49 -25.47
C ASP A 688 28.48 -13.32 -24.30
N LEU A 689 27.34 -12.66 -24.47
CA LEU A 689 26.42 -12.34 -23.37
C LEU A 689 25.73 -13.54 -22.71
N VAL A 690 25.17 -14.44 -23.50
CA VAL A 690 24.27 -15.51 -23.01
C VAL A 690 24.68 -16.91 -23.47
N GLY A 691 25.85 -17.06 -24.07
CA GLY A 691 26.39 -18.38 -24.46
C GLY A 691 25.64 -19.04 -25.61
N THR A 692 24.84 -18.30 -26.39
CA THR A 692 24.15 -18.79 -27.60
C THR A 692 23.97 -17.64 -28.59
N ALA A 693 23.69 -17.93 -29.87
CA ALA A 693 23.29 -16.92 -30.86
C ALA A 693 21.82 -16.45 -30.74
N ALA A 694 21.07 -16.93 -29.74
CA ALA A 694 19.61 -16.78 -29.70
C ALA A 694 19.15 -15.31 -29.61
N ALA A 695 19.90 -14.46 -28.87
CA ALA A 695 19.52 -13.06 -28.69
C ALA A 695 19.68 -12.24 -29.99
N ALA A 696 20.68 -12.55 -30.82
CA ALA A 696 20.88 -11.90 -32.12
C ALA A 696 19.76 -12.23 -33.13
N ARG A 697 19.06 -13.36 -32.93
CA ARG A 697 18.00 -13.86 -33.81
C ARG A 697 16.59 -13.44 -33.36
N LEU A 698 16.48 -12.62 -32.32
CA LEU A 698 15.19 -12.12 -31.83
C LEU A 698 14.54 -11.18 -32.87
N ASP A 699 13.25 -11.40 -33.12
CA ASP A 699 12.49 -10.66 -34.13
C ASP A 699 12.49 -9.14 -33.86
N PRO A 700 13.03 -8.32 -34.79
CA PRO A 700 13.06 -6.88 -34.60
C PRO A 700 11.70 -6.22 -34.43
N ARG A 701 10.62 -6.84 -34.93
CA ARG A 701 9.24 -6.36 -34.85
C ARG A 701 8.58 -6.63 -33.50
N ARG A 702 9.26 -7.34 -32.59
CA ARG A 702 8.74 -7.74 -31.27
C ARG A 702 9.65 -7.23 -30.14
N PRO A 703 9.63 -5.92 -29.84
CA PRO A 703 10.42 -5.36 -28.73
C PRO A 703 10.05 -6.04 -27.40
N GLY A 704 11.01 -6.19 -26.50
CA GLY A 704 10.88 -6.90 -25.23
C GLY A 704 11.09 -8.41 -25.31
N SER A 705 11.24 -9.00 -26.49
CA SER A 705 11.72 -10.38 -26.58
C SER A 705 13.16 -10.43 -26.08
N ALA A 706 13.47 -11.38 -25.18
CA ALA A 706 14.75 -11.45 -24.49
C ALA A 706 15.17 -12.89 -24.17
N ILE A 707 16.45 -13.07 -23.88
CA ILE A 707 17.02 -14.30 -23.32
C ILE A 707 17.54 -13.99 -21.92
N LEU A 708 17.05 -14.71 -20.91
CA LEU A 708 17.59 -14.68 -19.56
C LEU A 708 18.63 -15.79 -19.38
N SER A 709 19.85 -15.42 -19.02
CA SER A 709 20.90 -16.33 -18.60
C SER A 709 21.20 -16.09 -17.12
N THR A 710 21.13 -17.16 -16.31
CA THR A 710 21.46 -17.14 -14.88
C THR A 710 22.54 -18.18 -14.63
N ALA A 711 23.46 -17.90 -13.70
CA ALA A 711 24.59 -18.77 -13.44
C ALA A 711 24.14 -20.21 -13.12
N GLY A 712 24.62 -21.17 -13.92
CA GLY A 712 24.33 -22.59 -13.73
C GLY A 712 22.97 -23.07 -14.26
N ARG A 713 22.20 -22.25 -15.00
CA ARG A 713 20.97 -22.66 -15.69
C ARG A 713 21.09 -22.45 -17.20
N GLU A 714 20.29 -23.21 -17.97
CA GLU A 714 20.21 -22.99 -19.41
C GLU A 714 19.53 -21.64 -19.72
N PRO A 715 19.97 -20.92 -20.77
CA PRO A 715 19.35 -19.66 -21.17
C PRO A 715 17.87 -19.85 -21.55
N VAL A 716 16.99 -19.03 -20.97
CA VAL A 716 15.54 -19.12 -21.17
C VAL A 716 15.05 -17.95 -22.02
N PRO A 717 14.39 -18.19 -23.17
CA PRO A 717 13.72 -17.14 -23.91
C PRO A 717 12.44 -16.70 -23.20
N PHE A 718 12.19 -15.40 -23.17
CA PHE A 718 11.01 -14.83 -22.53
C PHE A 718 10.59 -13.53 -23.21
N ARG A 719 9.37 -13.07 -22.92
CA ARG A 719 8.88 -11.77 -23.41
C ARG A 719 8.65 -10.84 -22.23
N ALA A 720 9.53 -9.84 -22.13
CA ALA A 720 9.48 -8.81 -21.13
C ALA A 720 8.12 -8.12 -21.10
N SER A 721 7.69 -7.78 -19.90
CA SER A 721 6.47 -7.01 -19.68
C SER A 721 6.77 -5.62 -19.13
N ARG A 722 5.86 -4.70 -19.40
CA ARG A 722 5.88 -3.35 -18.87
C ARG A 722 4.66 -3.08 -18.02
N TRP A 723 4.85 -2.21 -17.04
CA TRP A 723 3.71 -1.59 -16.39
C TRP A 723 3.09 -0.59 -17.35
N ALA A 724 1.78 -0.61 -17.42
CA ALA A 724 0.97 0.33 -18.18
C ALA A 724 -0.17 0.80 -17.28
N VAL A 725 -0.83 1.87 -17.71
CA VAL A 725 -2.09 2.29 -17.11
C VAL A 725 -3.20 1.96 -18.10
N ASP A 726 -4.16 1.16 -17.65
CA ASP A 726 -5.37 0.86 -18.40
C ASP A 726 -6.57 1.22 -17.53
N GLY A 727 -7.44 2.12 -18.00
CA GLY A 727 -8.55 2.63 -17.20
C GLY A 727 -8.14 3.29 -15.87
N GLY A 728 -6.91 3.80 -15.73
CA GLY A 728 -6.40 4.42 -14.51
C GLY A 728 -5.74 3.47 -13.50
N ALA A 729 -5.70 2.16 -13.77
CA ALA A 729 -5.04 1.16 -12.92
C ALA A 729 -3.70 0.66 -13.52
N PRO A 730 -2.68 0.34 -12.71
CA PRO A 730 -1.45 -0.27 -13.18
C PRO A 730 -1.70 -1.72 -13.61
N VAL A 731 -1.40 -2.05 -14.87
CA VAL A 731 -1.51 -3.41 -15.44
C VAL A 731 -0.18 -3.86 -16.02
N TRP A 732 0.09 -5.17 -16.05
CA TRP A 732 1.26 -5.71 -16.75
C TRP A 732 0.88 -6.06 -18.19
N ARG A 733 1.59 -5.49 -19.16
CA ARG A 733 1.41 -5.80 -20.58
C ARG A 733 2.72 -6.26 -21.21
N ARG A 734 2.65 -7.23 -22.13
CA ARG A 734 3.83 -7.68 -22.87
C ARG A 734 4.33 -6.54 -23.76
N LEU A 735 5.64 -6.32 -23.76
CA LEU A 735 6.28 -5.32 -24.61
C LEU A 735 6.02 -5.66 -26.10
N GLY A 736 5.61 -4.67 -26.89
CA GLY A 736 5.35 -4.79 -28.32
C GLY A 736 3.97 -5.30 -28.74
N GLU A 737 3.01 -5.49 -27.82
CA GLU A 737 1.59 -5.59 -28.20
C GLU A 737 1.05 -4.19 -28.53
N ALA A 738 0.41 -4.04 -29.70
CA ALA A 738 -0.06 -2.75 -30.19
C ALA A 738 -1.18 -2.21 -29.30
N ALA A 739 -0.90 -1.13 -28.59
CA ALA A 739 -1.94 -0.17 -28.21
C ALA A 739 -2.09 0.80 -29.38
N GLU A 740 -3.30 0.97 -29.92
CA GLU A 740 -3.59 2.19 -30.68
C GLU A 740 -3.25 3.38 -29.76
N ALA A 741 -2.36 4.26 -30.22
CA ALA A 741 -1.72 5.26 -29.36
C ALA A 741 -2.72 6.21 -28.68
N PRO A 742 -2.40 6.71 -27.47
CA PRO A 742 -1.85 8.08 -27.43
C PRO A 742 -0.56 8.21 -26.61
N ALA A 743 0.18 9.28 -26.91
CA ALA A 743 1.43 9.71 -26.26
C ALA A 743 1.27 10.07 -24.77
N ALA A 744 2.35 9.88 -24.00
CA ALA A 744 2.63 10.33 -22.61
C ALA A 744 1.40 10.37 -21.65
N ALA A 745 1.19 9.44 -20.70
CA ALA A 745 2.12 8.99 -19.66
C ALA A 745 1.72 7.60 -19.09
N PRO A 746 2.52 6.53 -19.26
CA PRO A 746 2.29 5.26 -18.57
C PRO A 746 3.16 5.06 -17.32
N TRP A 747 4.32 5.71 -17.20
CA TRP A 747 5.25 5.47 -16.08
C TRP A 747 5.06 6.44 -14.91
N GLU A 748 4.91 7.74 -15.20
CA GLU A 748 4.73 8.75 -14.15
C GLU A 748 3.45 8.50 -13.34
N ALA A 749 2.39 8.05 -14.00
CA ALA A 749 1.12 7.72 -13.35
C ALA A 749 1.23 6.49 -12.43
N VAL A 750 1.91 5.42 -12.86
CA VAL A 750 2.10 4.24 -12.00
C VAL A 750 3.00 4.56 -10.81
N VAL A 751 4.04 5.37 -11.02
CA VAL A 751 4.92 5.80 -9.94
C VAL A 751 4.20 6.71 -8.95
N ALA A 752 3.41 7.67 -9.41
CA ALA A 752 2.61 8.54 -8.53
C ALA A 752 1.69 7.71 -7.62
N GLN A 753 0.98 6.71 -8.18
CA GLN A 753 0.12 5.83 -7.40
C GLN A 753 0.89 5.00 -6.35
N LEU A 754 2.08 4.50 -6.69
CA LEU A 754 2.92 3.78 -5.73
C LEU A 754 3.44 4.73 -4.64
N ALA A 755 3.89 5.93 -4.99
CA ALA A 755 4.37 6.94 -4.04
C ALA A 755 3.27 7.35 -3.04
N GLU A 756 2.05 7.59 -3.53
CA GLU A 756 0.89 7.89 -2.67
C GLU A 756 0.57 6.74 -1.69
N ARG A 757 0.61 5.49 -2.15
CA ARG A 757 0.41 4.31 -1.28
C ARG A 757 1.45 4.23 -0.17
N TYR A 758 2.72 4.51 -0.48
CA TYR A 758 3.77 4.54 0.52
C TYR A 758 3.62 5.70 1.50
N ALA A 759 3.20 6.88 1.04
CA ALA A 759 2.92 8.02 1.90
C ALA A 759 1.78 7.72 2.91
N ALA A 760 0.75 6.98 2.49
CA ALA A 760 -0.37 6.59 3.35
C ALA A 760 0.01 5.54 4.43
N GLY A 761 0.93 4.62 4.12
CA GLY A 761 1.26 3.48 4.98
C GLY A 761 2.19 3.75 6.18
N ARG A 762 2.67 4.99 6.36
CA ARG A 762 3.61 5.39 7.45
C ARG A 762 4.84 4.46 7.58
N TRP A 763 5.41 4.05 6.46
CA TRP A 763 6.61 3.21 6.42
C TRP A 763 7.86 3.99 6.84
N LEU A 764 8.85 3.29 7.40
CA LEU A 764 10.12 3.90 7.76
C LEU A 764 10.94 4.14 6.48
N THR A 765 11.26 5.39 6.16
CA THR A 765 12.14 5.71 5.03
C THR A 765 13.58 5.85 5.57
N PRO A 766 14.53 5.02 5.11
CA PRO A 766 15.92 5.15 5.52
C PRO A 766 16.51 6.47 4.98
N PRO A 767 17.50 7.06 5.67
CA PRO A 767 18.15 8.27 5.20
C PRO A 767 18.84 8.02 3.84
N PRO A 768 18.90 9.02 2.95
CA PRO A 768 19.52 8.86 1.64
C PRO A 768 21.03 8.60 1.81
N VAL A 769 21.56 7.69 0.99
CA VAL A 769 23.00 7.36 0.95
C VAL A 769 23.81 8.49 0.31
N VAL A 770 23.24 9.13 -0.71
CA VAL A 770 23.86 10.26 -1.39
C VAL A 770 23.33 11.54 -0.74
N THR A 771 24.22 12.38 -0.23
CA THR A 771 23.85 13.71 0.23
C THR A 771 23.30 14.53 -0.93
N PRO A 772 22.26 15.34 -0.71
CA PRO A 772 21.83 16.33 -1.69
C PRO A 772 23.03 17.17 -2.13
N ALA A 773 23.03 17.66 -3.36
CA ALA A 773 24.05 18.61 -3.78
C ALA A 773 24.11 19.78 -2.79
N LEU A 774 25.32 20.22 -2.46
CA LEU A 774 25.47 21.46 -1.71
C LEU A 774 24.74 22.58 -2.46
N PRO A 775 23.96 23.42 -1.77
CA PRO A 775 23.24 24.50 -2.44
C PRO A 775 24.22 25.49 -3.08
N GLU A 776 23.80 26.17 -4.14
CA GLU A 776 24.58 27.27 -4.74
C GLU A 776 24.76 28.42 -3.75
N ARG A 777 23.75 28.63 -2.89
CA ARG A 777 23.78 29.64 -1.82
C ARG A 777 23.21 29.05 -0.55
N TRP A 778 23.95 29.20 0.55
CA TRP A 778 23.55 28.68 1.85
C TRP A 778 23.36 29.81 2.87
N VAL A 779 22.16 29.91 3.45
CA VAL A 779 21.86 30.83 4.54
C VAL A 779 21.64 30.00 5.81
N PRO A 780 22.46 30.17 6.87
CA PRO A 780 22.31 29.40 8.10
C PRO A 780 20.97 29.67 8.80
N ASP A 781 20.28 28.63 9.27
CA ASP A 781 19.06 28.77 10.08
C ASP A 781 19.37 29.45 11.42
N ARG A 782 18.67 30.56 11.68
CA ARG A 782 18.92 31.49 12.80
C ARG A 782 18.06 31.19 14.03
N THR A 783 17.19 30.18 13.98
CA THR A 783 16.15 29.96 15.00
C THR A 783 16.56 29.06 16.19
N ARG A 784 17.74 28.43 16.18
CA ARG A 784 18.16 27.50 17.26
C ARG A 784 19.59 27.74 17.78
N ARG A 785 19.64 28.19 19.05
CA ARG A 785 20.77 28.32 20.01
C ARG A 785 21.74 29.49 19.83
N ALA A 786 21.89 30.26 20.92
CA ALA A 786 22.99 31.20 21.17
C ALA A 786 24.29 30.41 21.41
N GLY A 787 25.33 30.62 20.60
CA GLY A 787 26.67 30.13 20.93
C GLY A 787 27.68 29.97 19.78
N ALA A 788 27.27 29.54 18.58
CA ALA A 788 28.16 29.50 17.41
C ALA A 788 27.35 29.34 16.12
N THR A 789 27.24 30.41 15.33
CA THR A 789 26.61 30.35 14.00
C THR A 789 27.59 29.67 13.03
N ALA A 790 27.08 28.80 12.18
CA ALA A 790 27.91 28.06 11.23
C ALA A 790 28.28 28.93 10.02
N LEU A 791 29.53 28.83 9.55
CA LEU A 791 30.10 29.65 8.47
C LEU A 791 30.33 28.90 7.16
N ALA A 792 30.27 27.57 7.20
CA ALA A 792 30.25 26.74 6.00
C ALA A 792 29.37 25.52 6.23
N LEU A 793 28.78 25.00 5.15
CA LEU A 793 28.14 23.71 5.10
C LEU A 793 29.08 22.74 4.40
N LEU A 794 29.71 21.84 5.16
CA LEU A 794 30.62 20.83 4.64
C LEU A 794 29.83 19.64 4.10
N ASP A 795 30.23 19.10 2.96
CA ASP A 795 29.71 17.86 2.40
C ASP A 795 30.54 16.67 2.90
N ASP A 796 30.07 16.05 3.98
CA ASP A 796 30.68 14.85 4.57
C ASP A 796 30.07 13.62 3.90
N ALA A 797 30.40 13.44 2.62
CA ALA A 797 29.91 12.33 1.79
C ALA A 797 30.23 10.95 2.41
N ALA A 798 31.32 10.85 3.18
CA ALA A 798 31.71 9.64 3.90
C ALA A 798 30.66 9.17 4.92
N HIS A 799 29.93 10.11 5.52
CA HIS A 799 28.88 9.84 6.51
C HIS A 799 27.47 10.15 5.99
N GLY A 800 27.31 10.42 4.69
CA GLY A 800 26.02 10.69 4.07
C GLY A 800 25.29 11.88 4.69
N ARG A 801 26.01 12.94 5.10
CA ARG A 801 25.38 14.13 5.70
C ARG A 801 26.09 15.43 5.37
N HIS A 802 25.33 16.53 5.37
CA HIS A 802 25.92 17.85 5.46
C HIS A 802 26.23 18.21 6.91
N ARG A 803 27.45 18.69 7.15
CA ARG A 803 27.91 19.09 8.48
C ARG A 803 28.16 20.60 8.50
N PRO A 804 27.43 21.38 9.30
CA PRO A 804 27.75 22.79 9.48
C PRO A 804 29.09 22.94 10.21
N TRP A 805 30.04 23.65 9.62
CA TRP A 805 31.26 24.06 10.29
C TRP A 805 30.99 25.29 11.14
N ARG A 806 31.19 25.16 12.45
CA ARG A 806 30.93 26.20 13.45
C ARG A 806 32.22 26.85 13.86
N TRP A 807 32.22 28.18 13.84
CA TRP A 807 33.39 28.97 14.21
C TRP A 807 33.36 29.30 15.70
N ALA A 808 34.22 28.64 16.47
CA ALA A 808 34.26 28.73 17.94
C ALA A 808 35.70 28.88 18.44
N PRO A 809 35.95 29.53 19.59
CA PRO A 809 37.29 29.62 20.19
C PRO A 809 37.95 28.25 20.40
N GLY A 810 39.28 28.18 20.31
CA GLY A 810 40.06 26.94 20.41
C GLY A 810 40.45 26.34 19.05
N GLY A 811 40.61 25.02 18.97
CA GLY A 811 41.12 24.30 17.79
C GLY A 811 40.36 24.54 16.48
N GLY A 812 39.11 25.02 16.54
CA GLY A 812 38.26 25.36 15.40
C GLY A 812 38.11 26.86 15.07
N GLY A 813 38.79 27.75 15.82
CA GLY A 813 38.53 29.19 15.78
C GLY A 813 39.36 30.00 14.79
N ARG A 814 40.29 29.35 14.08
CA ARG A 814 41.24 30.03 13.19
C ARG A 814 41.12 29.48 11.77
N ALA A 815 40.73 30.33 10.85
CA ALA A 815 40.44 29.94 9.48
C ALA A 815 40.92 30.96 8.44
N ALA A 816 41.25 30.44 7.26
CA ALA A 816 41.60 31.21 6.08
C ALA A 816 40.57 30.96 4.97
N TRP A 817 40.13 32.03 4.32
CA TRP A 817 39.34 32.01 3.10
C TRP A 817 40.23 32.47 1.96
N ILE A 818 40.68 31.49 1.15
CA ILE A 818 41.43 31.71 -0.08
C ILE A 818 40.41 31.94 -1.19
N VAL A 819 40.03 33.20 -1.41
CA VAL A 819 38.92 33.60 -2.26
C VAL A 819 39.24 34.92 -2.98
N GLU A 820 39.01 34.95 -4.29
CA GLU A 820 39.09 36.17 -5.11
C GLU A 820 37.80 36.99 -5.01
N PRO A 821 37.77 38.31 -5.35
CA PRO A 821 36.56 39.12 -5.21
C PRO A 821 35.37 38.53 -5.96
N ALA A 822 35.60 38.04 -7.19
CA ALA A 822 34.59 37.38 -8.02
C ALA A 822 34.10 36.03 -7.46
N GLY A 823 34.81 35.45 -6.49
CA GLY A 823 34.44 34.21 -5.81
C GLY A 823 33.47 34.41 -4.64
N GLY A 824 32.99 35.63 -4.39
CA GLY A 824 32.06 35.94 -3.30
C GLY A 824 32.75 36.28 -1.98
N ARG A 825 33.94 36.92 -2.05
CA ARG A 825 34.72 37.33 -0.87
C ARG A 825 33.93 38.28 0.04
N ALA A 826 33.25 39.26 -0.55
CA ALA A 826 32.48 40.25 0.21
C ALA A 826 31.33 39.61 0.99
N GLU A 827 30.63 38.65 0.40
CA GLU A 827 29.56 37.90 1.04
C GLU A 827 30.08 37.03 2.18
N ALA A 828 31.19 36.32 1.97
CA ALA A 828 31.82 35.50 3.00
C ALA A 828 32.34 36.37 4.17
N LEU A 829 32.94 37.52 3.86
CA LEU A 829 33.39 38.51 4.85
C LEU A 829 32.21 39.06 5.66
N ALA A 830 31.11 39.44 5.00
CA ALA A 830 29.89 39.89 5.66
C ALA A 830 29.32 38.84 6.63
N ALA A 831 29.28 37.57 6.20
CA ALA A 831 28.82 36.46 7.03
C ALA A 831 29.72 36.27 8.27
N VAL A 832 31.05 36.33 8.10
CA VAL A 832 32.01 36.25 9.22
C VAL A 832 31.80 37.39 10.21
N LEU A 833 31.67 38.63 9.73
CA LEU A 833 31.46 39.80 10.59
C LEU A 833 30.15 39.72 11.36
N GLU A 834 29.05 39.29 10.72
CA GLU A 834 27.76 39.08 11.40
C GLU A 834 27.90 38.06 12.55
N VAL A 835 28.60 36.95 12.30
CA VAL A 835 28.81 35.89 13.31
C VAL A 835 29.73 36.36 14.42
N ALA A 836 30.78 37.11 14.10
CA ALA A 836 31.72 37.65 15.07
C ALA A 836 31.00 38.55 16.08
N VAL A 837 30.21 39.50 15.60
CA VAL A 837 29.50 40.49 16.43
C VAL A 837 28.41 39.85 17.27
N ARG A 838 27.64 38.90 16.71
CA ARG A 838 26.62 38.16 17.47
C ARG A 838 27.23 37.36 18.64
N GLY A 839 28.51 37.03 18.58
CA GLY A 839 29.22 36.35 19.66
C GLY A 839 29.44 37.19 20.93
N GLY A 840 29.19 38.51 20.88
CA GLY A 840 29.30 39.42 22.03
C GLY A 840 30.71 39.69 22.55
N ALA A 841 31.74 39.04 22.00
CA ALA A 841 33.14 39.29 22.31
C ALA A 841 33.69 40.44 21.44
N PRO A 842 34.78 41.11 21.85
CA PRO A 842 35.39 42.17 21.05
C PRO A 842 35.79 41.67 19.66
N VAL A 843 35.54 42.48 18.63
CA VAL A 843 35.86 42.19 17.23
C VAL A 843 36.75 43.31 16.68
N VAL A 844 37.93 42.95 16.15
CA VAL A 844 38.82 43.88 15.42
C VAL A 844 38.98 43.38 13.99
N VAL A 845 38.93 44.33 13.04
CA VAL A 845 39.15 44.07 11.62
C VAL A 845 40.40 44.83 11.18
N LEU A 846 41.41 44.09 10.70
CA LEU A 846 42.56 44.65 10.01
C LEU A 846 42.24 44.69 8.52
N ASP A 847 41.78 45.84 8.02
CA ASP A 847 41.24 45.98 6.67
C ASP A 847 42.30 46.48 5.69
N GLY A 848 43.08 45.56 5.12
CA GLY A 848 44.14 45.88 4.15
C GLY A 848 43.64 46.11 2.74
N THR A 849 42.41 45.72 2.42
CA THR A 849 41.80 45.86 1.08
C THR A 849 40.76 47.00 1.00
N GLY A 850 40.26 47.48 2.14
CA GLY A 850 39.18 48.47 2.22
C GLY A 850 37.78 47.86 2.03
N GLU A 851 37.68 46.55 1.82
CA GLU A 851 36.42 45.85 1.56
C GLU A 851 35.53 45.78 2.81
N ALA A 852 36.13 45.63 4.00
CA ALA A 852 35.35 45.56 5.24
C ALA A 852 34.69 46.91 5.56
N ALA A 853 35.38 48.02 5.28
CA ALA A 853 34.81 49.36 5.36
C ALA A 853 33.61 49.55 4.40
N ALA A 854 33.69 49.00 3.18
CA ALA A 854 32.68 49.15 2.15
C ALA A 854 31.35 48.42 2.47
N ILE A 855 31.39 47.34 3.25
CA ILE A 855 30.22 46.50 3.56
C ILE A 855 29.41 47.06 4.76
N ALA A 856 29.77 48.25 5.29
CA ALA A 856 29.17 48.89 6.47
C ALA A 856 29.21 47.99 7.70
N ALA A 857 30.42 47.77 8.23
CA ALA A 857 30.69 46.92 9.39
C ALA A 857 29.66 47.15 10.53
N PRO A 858 29.12 46.08 11.16
CA PRO A 858 28.13 46.22 12.21
C PRO A 858 28.66 47.01 13.43
N GLU A 859 27.75 47.62 14.20
CA GLU A 859 28.11 48.23 15.49
C GLU A 859 28.84 47.23 16.41
N GLY A 860 29.92 47.68 17.05
CA GLY A 860 30.75 46.83 17.92
C GLY A 860 32.02 46.25 17.27
N VAL A 861 32.35 46.67 16.04
CA VAL A 861 33.59 46.29 15.34
C VAL A 861 34.59 47.45 15.35
N ARG A 862 35.84 47.19 15.77
CA ARG A 862 36.96 48.13 15.64
C ARG A 862 37.69 47.88 14.30
N LEU A 863 37.65 48.84 13.38
CA LEU A 863 38.35 48.77 12.10
C LEU A 863 39.71 49.46 12.21
N LEU A 864 40.77 48.84 11.69
CA LEU A 864 42.11 49.43 11.53
C LEU A 864 42.52 49.35 10.07
N ARG A 865 43.21 50.39 9.58
CA ARG A 865 43.74 50.43 8.21
C ARG A 865 45.28 50.55 8.18
N PRO A 866 45.94 50.02 7.15
CA PRO A 866 47.40 49.97 7.10
C PRO A 866 48.06 51.34 6.86
N ASP A 867 47.30 52.35 6.44
CA ASP A 867 47.74 53.73 6.20
C ASP A 867 47.77 54.60 7.46
N GLU A 868 47.28 54.10 8.60
CA GLU A 868 47.31 54.79 9.88
C GLU A 868 48.74 54.85 10.46
N GLU A 869 49.09 55.97 11.11
CA GLU A 869 50.38 56.10 11.79
C GLU A 869 50.50 55.06 12.92
N GLY A 870 51.61 54.32 12.95
CA GLY A 870 51.79 53.23 13.91
C GLY A 870 50.88 52.00 13.69
N ALA A 871 50.25 51.85 12.51
CA ALA A 871 49.31 50.75 12.22
C ALA A 871 49.83 49.36 12.60
N GLY A 872 51.13 49.08 12.36
CA GLY A 872 51.74 47.81 12.74
C GLY A 872 51.68 47.54 14.25
N GLU A 873 52.06 48.52 15.07
CA GLU A 873 52.03 48.41 16.53
C GLU A 873 50.61 48.31 17.07
N HIS A 874 49.70 49.13 16.54
CA HIS A 874 48.28 49.08 16.91
C HIS A 874 47.66 47.72 16.57
N ALA A 875 47.95 47.16 15.40
CA ALA A 875 47.50 45.83 15.01
C ALA A 875 48.04 44.74 15.94
N ALA A 876 49.34 44.76 16.23
CA ALA A 876 49.96 43.80 17.14
C ALA A 876 49.39 43.90 18.57
N ALA A 877 49.15 45.10 19.08
CA ALA A 877 48.52 45.31 20.39
C ALA A 877 47.08 44.76 20.42
N CYS A 878 46.26 45.12 19.43
CA CYS A 878 44.86 44.69 19.34
C CYS A 878 44.74 43.16 19.26
N LEU A 879 45.60 42.50 18.49
CA LEU A 879 45.58 41.04 18.37
C LEU A 879 45.92 40.36 19.71
N ARG A 880 46.82 40.92 20.53
CA ARG A 880 47.11 40.41 21.89
C ARG A 880 45.95 40.64 22.86
N GLU A 881 45.36 41.83 22.84
CA GLU A 881 44.18 42.17 23.66
C GLU A 881 43.01 41.25 23.34
N LEU A 882 42.74 41.00 22.05
CA LEU A 882 41.72 40.06 21.62
C LEU A 882 42.02 38.64 22.10
N ALA A 883 43.28 38.20 22.05
CA ALA A 883 43.65 36.87 22.53
C ALA A 883 43.36 36.70 24.03
N ALA A 884 43.67 37.72 24.84
CA ALA A 884 43.36 37.74 26.27
C ALA A 884 41.84 37.77 26.56
N ALA A 885 41.07 38.47 25.72
CA ALA A 885 39.62 38.60 25.87
C ALA A 885 38.79 37.47 25.23
N GLY A 886 39.41 36.52 24.53
CA GLY A 886 38.68 35.53 23.73
C GLY A 886 37.93 36.13 22.52
N GLY A 887 38.44 37.25 22.03
CA GLY A 887 37.89 38.06 20.95
C GLY A 887 38.12 37.48 19.55
N THR A 888 37.74 38.26 18.55
CA THR A 888 37.79 37.87 17.13
C THR A 888 38.59 38.88 16.31
N ALA A 889 39.57 38.39 15.56
CA ALA A 889 40.32 39.15 14.56
C ALA A 889 39.87 38.75 13.15
N VAL A 890 39.52 39.72 12.32
CA VAL A 890 39.26 39.51 10.88
C VAL A 890 40.32 40.27 10.08
N LEU A 891 40.97 39.60 9.14
CA LEU A 891 42.13 40.10 8.41
C LEU A 891 41.82 40.10 6.91
N THR A 892 41.96 41.23 6.23
CA THR A 892 41.90 41.31 4.76
C THR A 892 43.21 41.88 4.23
N GLY A 893 43.66 41.41 3.06
CA GLY A 893 44.85 41.96 2.40
C GLY A 893 46.13 41.79 3.22
N TRP A 894 46.36 40.60 3.79
CA TRP A 894 47.44 40.36 4.76
C TRP A 894 48.83 40.83 4.33
N THR A 895 49.15 40.84 3.04
CA THR A 895 50.44 41.32 2.54
C THR A 895 50.70 42.81 2.81
N THR A 896 49.67 43.65 2.89
CA THR A 896 49.84 45.08 3.24
C THR A 896 50.18 45.25 4.72
N TRP A 897 49.69 44.34 5.57
CA TRP A 897 49.97 44.28 7.00
C TRP A 897 51.31 43.61 7.32
N ALA A 898 51.62 42.52 6.62
CA ALA A 898 52.76 41.64 6.88
C ALA A 898 54.11 42.37 6.88
N GLY A 899 54.26 43.39 6.03
CA GLY A 899 55.48 44.18 5.88
C GLY A 899 55.61 45.38 6.84
N LEU A 900 54.57 45.69 7.62
CA LEU A 900 54.62 46.81 8.57
C LEU A 900 55.59 46.49 9.70
N ARG A 901 56.43 47.47 10.05
CA ARG A 901 57.42 47.36 11.13
C ARG A 901 56.78 47.58 12.48
N LEU A 902 57.38 46.98 13.51
CA LEU A 902 57.01 47.14 14.91
C LEU A 902 58.12 47.91 15.64
N GLY A 903 57.83 49.13 16.08
CA GLY A 903 58.80 50.02 16.73
C GLY A 903 59.98 50.39 15.84
N GLU A 904 61.09 50.70 16.50
CA GLU A 904 62.37 50.97 15.84
C GLU A 904 63.12 49.69 15.42
N SER A 905 62.54 48.52 15.65
CA SER A 905 63.16 47.24 15.29
C SER A 905 62.96 46.90 13.81
N TYR A 906 63.80 46.02 13.26
CA TYR A 906 63.59 45.44 11.91
C TYR A 906 62.48 44.39 11.86
N ARG A 907 61.84 44.09 13.00
CA ARG A 907 60.82 43.04 13.09
C ARG A 907 59.53 43.48 12.43
N THR A 908 58.98 42.63 11.58
CA THR A 908 57.69 42.89 10.93
C THR A 908 56.52 42.30 11.70
N LEU A 909 55.31 42.76 11.39
CA LEU A 909 54.08 42.20 11.96
C LEU A 909 53.92 40.70 11.68
N GLU A 910 54.35 40.22 10.50
CA GLU A 910 54.30 38.78 10.19
C GLU A 910 55.26 37.96 11.08
N GLU A 911 56.47 38.45 11.33
CA GLU A 911 57.44 37.79 12.21
C GLU A 911 56.99 37.78 13.69
N ASP A 912 56.23 38.79 14.11
CA ASP A 912 55.62 38.83 15.44
C ASP A 912 54.44 37.86 15.57
N ALA A 913 53.52 37.90 14.60
CA ALA A 913 52.37 37.02 14.54
C ALA A 913 52.81 35.54 14.48
N GLN A 914 53.84 35.21 13.71
CA GLN A 914 54.33 33.83 13.55
C GLN A 914 54.88 33.26 14.86
N GLY A 915 55.52 34.09 15.69
CA GLY A 915 56.09 33.68 16.97
C GLY A 915 55.02 33.35 18.01
N TRP A 916 53.98 34.18 18.14
CA TRP A 916 52.99 33.99 19.21
C TRP A 916 51.76 33.19 18.77
N LEU A 917 51.27 33.28 17.52
CA LEU A 917 50.02 32.61 17.13
C LEU A 917 50.10 31.08 17.30
N GLY A 918 51.31 30.50 17.26
CA GLY A 918 51.56 29.10 17.59
C GLY A 918 51.56 28.74 19.09
N GLY A 919 51.57 29.73 19.97
CA GLY A 919 51.63 29.58 21.43
C GLY A 919 50.27 29.45 22.13
N ARG A 920 50.32 29.07 23.41
CA ARG A 920 49.12 28.92 24.27
C ARG A 920 48.36 30.23 24.49
N GLU A 921 49.06 31.36 24.47
CA GLU A 921 48.48 32.69 24.69
C GLU A 921 47.44 33.05 23.61
N ALA A 922 47.59 32.54 22.40
CA ALA A 922 46.62 32.76 21.33
C ALA A 922 45.41 31.82 21.38
N ALA A 923 45.34 30.84 22.29
CA ALA A 923 44.35 29.74 22.22
C ALA A 923 42.88 30.23 22.25
N GLY A 924 42.60 31.34 22.93
CA GLY A 924 41.28 31.97 22.98
C GLY A 924 40.93 32.81 21.76
N LEU A 925 41.90 33.17 20.91
CA LEU A 925 41.71 34.06 19.78
C LEU A 925 41.04 33.35 18.59
N ARG A 926 39.93 33.93 18.12
CA ARG A 926 39.35 33.59 16.81
C ARG A 926 40.00 34.44 15.72
N VAL A 927 40.42 33.82 14.62
CA VAL A 927 41.06 34.51 13.49
C VAL A 927 40.36 34.12 12.20
N ALA A 928 39.98 35.11 11.40
CA ALA A 928 39.47 34.92 10.06
C ALA A 928 40.28 35.73 9.05
N ALA A 929 41.09 35.07 8.23
CA ALA A 929 41.88 35.74 7.19
C ALA A 929 41.24 35.55 5.81
N PHE A 930 41.14 36.64 5.03
CA PHE A 930 40.61 36.67 3.67
C PHE A 930 41.68 37.17 2.70
N GLY A 931 41.86 36.46 1.60
CA GLY A 931 42.79 36.84 0.54
C GLY A 931 42.79 35.85 -0.61
N GLY A 932 43.46 36.17 -1.71
CA GLY A 932 43.65 35.29 -2.86
C GLY A 932 44.99 34.55 -2.79
N ARG A 933 45.75 34.65 -3.89
CA ARG A 933 47.10 34.08 -4.02
C ARG A 933 48.06 34.51 -2.90
N GLU A 934 47.97 35.76 -2.48
CA GLU A 934 48.86 36.37 -1.49
C GLU A 934 48.70 35.76 -0.08
N LEU A 935 47.48 35.36 0.28
CA LEU A 935 47.23 34.65 1.53
C LEU A 935 47.62 33.17 1.41
N ALA A 936 47.41 32.56 0.23
CA ALA A 936 47.74 31.16 -0.02
C ALA A 936 49.25 30.86 0.10
N THR A 937 50.11 31.87 -0.13
CA THR A 937 51.57 31.74 -0.03
C THR A 937 52.18 32.37 1.23
N SER A 938 51.36 32.98 2.10
CA SER A 938 51.82 33.65 3.31
C SER A 938 52.19 32.67 4.44
N ARG A 939 53.12 33.10 5.31
CA ARG A 939 53.48 32.35 6.53
C ARG A 939 52.33 32.31 7.55
N LEU A 940 51.41 33.26 7.50
CA LEU A 940 50.21 33.27 8.37
C LEU A 940 49.38 31.99 8.20
N LEU A 941 49.34 31.42 6.99
CA LEU A 941 48.56 30.23 6.69
C LEU A 941 48.99 29.00 7.52
N LEU A 942 50.24 28.96 8.01
CA LEU A 942 50.75 27.92 8.91
C LEU A 942 50.01 27.89 10.25
N HIS A 943 49.41 29.00 10.68
CA HIS A 943 48.69 29.13 11.95
C HIS A 943 47.16 29.05 11.79
N LEU A 944 46.68 28.89 10.56
CA LEU A 944 45.27 28.79 10.20
C LEU A 944 44.97 27.34 9.79
N PRO A 945 44.57 26.47 10.74
CA PRO A 945 44.37 25.05 10.49
C PRO A 945 43.18 24.80 9.55
N HIS A 946 42.14 25.63 9.58
CA HIS A 946 41.01 25.50 8.67
C HIS A 946 41.20 26.41 7.45
N ARG A 947 41.16 25.85 6.25
CA ARG A 947 41.41 26.58 5.01
C ARG A 947 40.30 26.29 4.03
N PHE A 948 39.70 27.34 3.48
CA PHE A 948 38.61 27.27 2.51
C PHE A 948 39.12 27.83 1.18
N TYR A 949 39.31 26.97 0.20
CA TYR A 949 39.79 27.35 -1.13
C TYR A 949 38.60 27.50 -2.08
N VAL A 950 38.37 28.70 -2.61
CA VAL A 950 37.22 29.04 -3.49
C VAL A 950 37.69 29.14 -4.95
N PRO A 951 37.37 28.17 -5.83
CA PRO A 951 37.85 28.18 -7.21
C PRO A 951 37.27 29.31 -8.06
N ALA A 952 36.06 29.77 -7.76
CA ALA A 952 35.39 30.84 -8.50
C ALA A 952 36.22 32.12 -8.50
N GLY A 953 36.44 32.68 -9.70
CA GLY A 953 37.27 33.88 -9.87
C GLY A 953 38.78 33.67 -9.75
N THR A 954 39.26 32.49 -9.37
CA THR A 954 40.69 32.20 -9.24
C THR A 954 41.28 31.67 -10.56
N SER A 955 42.35 32.32 -11.05
CA SER A 955 43.03 31.90 -12.28
C SER A 955 43.66 30.50 -12.16
N ALA A 956 43.85 29.80 -13.28
CA ALA A 956 44.52 28.50 -13.29
C ALA A 956 45.95 28.57 -12.70
N GLU A 957 46.68 29.65 -13.02
CA GLU A 957 48.02 29.91 -12.48
C GLU A 957 48.02 30.07 -10.95
N HIS A 958 47.02 30.76 -10.39
CA HIS A 958 46.90 30.92 -8.93
C HIS A 958 46.53 29.61 -8.24
N ARG A 959 45.82 28.69 -8.92
CA ARG A 959 45.53 27.36 -8.38
C ARG A 959 46.73 26.42 -8.37
N LEU A 960 47.83 26.74 -9.07
CA LEU A 960 49.06 25.93 -9.05
C LEU A 960 49.77 25.96 -7.69
N VAL A 961 49.57 27.00 -6.88
CA VAL A 961 50.12 27.08 -5.52
C VAL A 961 49.19 26.44 -4.48
N TRP A 962 48.03 25.92 -4.90
CA TRP A 962 47.12 25.22 -4.00
C TRP A 962 47.57 23.78 -3.79
N PRO A 963 47.20 23.18 -2.65
CA PRO A 963 47.31 21.75 -2.47
C PRO A 963 46.49 20.97 -3.51
N ARG A 964 46.64 19.63 -3.54
CA ARG A 964 45.76 18.80 -4.37
C ARG A 964 44.40 18.73 -3.71
N LEU A 965 43.40 19.38 -4.32
CA LEU A 965 42.06 19.52 -3.75
C LEU A 965 41.03 18.70 -4.51
N ALA A 966 39.92 18.40 -3.83
CA ALA A 966 38.73 17.83 -4.43
C ALA A 966 38.18 18.79 -5.50
N GLU A 967 37.74 18.24 -6.63
CA GLU A 967 37.17 19.05 -7.70
C GLU A 967 35.75 19.52 -7.31
N VAL A 968 35.50 20.82 -7.43
CA VAL A 968 34.21 21.44 -7.14
C VAL A 968 33.88 22.47 -8.21
N GLU A 969 32.58 22.68 -8.43
CA GLU A 969 32.08 23.66 -9.38
C GLU A 969 32.54 25.09 -9.01
N PRO A 970 33.00 25.92 -9.95
CA PRO A 970 33.52 27.25 -9.65
C PRO A 970 32.40 28.28 -9.44
N LEU A 971 31.55 28.06 -8.44
CA LEU A 971 30.47 28.98 -8.03
C LEU A 971 30.91 29.90 -6.88
N PRO A 972 30.36 31.13 -6.78
CA PRO A 972 30.61 32.00 -5.64
C PRO A 972 30.31 31.31 -4.30
N GLY A 973 31.27 31.34 -3.37
CA GLY A 973 31.17 30.68 -2.08
C GLY A 973 31.30 29.15 -2.09
N ARG A 974 31.39 28.48 -3.25
CA ARG A 974 31.75 27.06 -3.31
C ARG A 974 33.23 26.91 -2.99
N ALA A 975 33.56 26.11 -1.99
CA ALA A 975 34.93 25.95 -1.53
C ALA A 975 35.30 24.50 -1.25
N VAL A 976 36.60 24.24 -1.10
CA VAL A 976 37.13 23.01 -0.51
C VAL A 976 37.73 23.34 0.85
N HIS A 977 37.24 22.66 1.88
CA HIS A 977 37.72 22.77 3.26
C HIS A 977 38.83 21.76 3.52
N VAL A 978 39.98 22.27 3.97
CA VAL A 978 41.12 21.47 4.43
C VAL A 978 41.41 21.80 5.88
N SER A 979 41.68 20.77 6.68
CA SER A 979 42.13 20.91 8.06
C SER A 979 42.91 19.70 8.55
N PRO A 980 43.55 19.73 9.74
CA PRO A 980 44.24 18.55 10.28
C PRO A 980 43.34 17.32 10.39
N ASP A 981 42.06 17.50 10.71
CA ASP A 981 41.06 16.43 10.78
C ASP A 981 40.48 16.05 9.41
N VAL A 982 40.73 16.89 8.40
CA VAL A 982 40.21 16.76 7.03
C VAL A 982 41.36 17.05 6.06
N PRO A 983 42.33 16.14 5.93
CA PRO A 983 43.50 16.34 5.10
C PRO A 983 43.12 16.36 3.61
N GLU A 984 44.09 16.74 2.78
CA GLU A 984 43.97 16.72 1.32
C GLU A 984 43.49 15.33 0.82
N PRO A 985 42.50 15.28 -0.07
CA PRO A 985 42.02 16.36 -0.95
C PRO A 985 40.99 17.34 -0.34
N GLY A 986 40.65 17.22 0.95
CA GLY A 986 39.68 18.09 1.61
C GLY A 986 38.21 17.73 1.34
N LEU A 987 37.28 18.47 1.96
CA LEU A 987 35.84 18.29 1.77
C LEU A 987 35.23 19.46 0.97
N PRO A 988 34.41 19.20 -0.06
CA PRO A 988 33.57 20.23 -0.67
C PRO A 988 32.69 20.91 0.37
N CYS A 989 32.45 22.21 0.21
CA CYS A 989 31.57 22.96 1.10
C CYS A 989 30.96 24.18 0.42
N GLN A 990 29.85 24.67 0.97
CA GLN A 990 29.29 25.98 0.62
C GLN A 990 29.48 26.94 1.79
N LEU A 991 30.10 28.08 1.51
CA LEU A 991 30.25 29.16 2.48
C LEU A 991 28.91 29.82 2.79
N ALA A 992 28.74 30.30 4.02
CA ALA A 992 27.56 31.02 4.45
C ALA A 992 27.41 32.34 3.69
N SER A 993 26.18 32.66 3.32
CA SER A 993 25.80 33.92 2.72
C SER A 993 24.93 34.72 3.71
N PRO A 994 25.10 36.04 3.81
CA PRO A 994 24.26 36.87 4.67
C PRO A 994 22.79 36.78 4.21
N GLY A 995 21.87 36.59 5.16
CA GLY A 995 20.43 36.53 4.86
C GLY A 995 19.93 37.88 4.36
N ALA A 996 19.02 37.88 3.38
CA ALA A 996 18.38 39.10 2.91
C ALA A 996 17.80 39.86 4.11
N ARG A 997 18.18 41.14 4.29
CA ARG A 997 17.42 42.03 5.18
C ARG A 997 15.99 42.00 4.67
N ARG A 998 15.03 41.57 5.50
CA ARG A 998 13.60 41.57 5.15
C ARG A 998 13.18 43.00 4.77
N SER A 999 13.22 43.34 3.48
CA SER A 999 12.24 44.25 2.92
C SER A 999 10.93 43.48 2.90
N GLY A 1000 9.85 44.10 3.39
CA GLY A 1000 8.56 43.43 3.55
C GLY A 1000 7.99 42.96 2.22
N ALA A 1001 8.17 41.68 1.90
CA ALA A 1001 7.33 40.90 1.03
C ALA A 1001 7.48 39.43 1.45
N VAL A 1002 6.37 38.85 1.90
CA VAL A 1002 6.28 37.45 2.30
C VAL A 1002 6.19 36.62 1.02
N ASP A 1003 7.24 35.87 0.68
CA ASP A 1003 7.11 34.73 -0.23
C ASP A 1003 7.30 33.44 0.56
N ALA A 1004 6.20 32.71 0.67
CA ALA A 1004 6.10 31.39 1.25
C ALA A 1004 6.50 30.34 0.21
N ALA A 1005 7.80 30.02 0.11
CA ALA A 1005 8.26 28.83 -0.59
C ALA A 1005 9.69 28.48 -0.17
N SER A 1006 9.84 27.75 0.94
CA SER A 1006 11.01 26.89 1.22
C SER A 1006 10.81 26.17 2.55
N THR A 1007 9.96 25.14 2.51
CA THR A 1007 10.05 24.03 3.46
C THR A 1007 10.14 22.77 2.60
N LEU A 1008 11.37 22.33 2.34
CA LEU A 1008 11.73 20.97 1.94
C LEU A 1008 12.92 20.56 2.79
#